data_AF-A0A8H5TXT4-F1
#
_entry.id   AF-A0A8H5TXT4-F1
#
_cell.length_a   1.000
_cell.length_b   1.000
_cell.length_c   1.000
_cell.angle_alpha   90.00
_cell.angle_beta   90.00
_cell.angle_gamma   90.00
#
_symmetry.space_group_name_H-M   'P 1'
#
loop_
_entity.id
_entity.type
_entity.pdbx_description
1 polymer ?
#
loop_
_entity_poly.entity_id
_entity_poly.type
_entity_poly.pdbx_seq_one_letter_code
_entity_poly.pdbx_strand_id
1 'polypeptide(L)'
;MRVFLIQTAKGLFSSSGGYKANNALLRYLSSRGHCVRQLCYSYRGEVESYMDNNDEVDSRLRTRSLHIRSESGKPGQDIQVHDLCMEDGVEALALDSKAFDAAFGGKVESSNTLARMSAEYIENGTSSAPLMDFIAFLQEEIRRFSPTHIISNDGLSMKASLAPELAHLTMSRIAVVHTAEQLPFGPFAGGLPGHSSTTRETDLFQRLDGIWSVSETIRKYALEHGQLETRFLVLHPWTYLVGKDHAIPDRVFNWDKKFVGMINPCPVKGASILVDLARKCPQLEFLTYMSWGADEATVKDMGDLSNMTVRPSCTSAKDLWRDIKVLVVPSLWCEAWGMVVVEAHLRGIPVVSSNAGALSESMLGLDYIIPVTSITGVRDESGRYMIPEQDVAPWVKVITNLMQDQCDYEKVSTQGIRHKTWGYLFTMFCGHVLEIVGFAARIAMHFGQGGFLTYIVTITIGPAFFSATIYLCLARIITVYGQSYSRFSPRTYTITFMLFDFVALVLQATGGSMLGSDERDTINVGLKVIQTGLAAHLAAISIFVILASELAFRIFRHQEDWDPRFRQLQPSWRFNLFLACLTIATVTILIRTSYRVAELSLGYHSDLAENEIAFMLLEGMMVVIATTALAIGHPGPSFQGRYEDADFQLKKAGDVEDPSKSDSNSLELS
;
A
#
# COMPACT_ATOMS: atom_id res chain seq x y z
N MET A 1 9.98 -21.79 10.30
CA MET A 1 9.04 -22.82 9.78
C MET A 1 9.71 -23.59 8.66
N ARG A 2 9.21 -24.79 8.32
CA ARG A 2 9.57 -25.52 7.10
C ARG A 2 8.32 -25.58 6.23
N VAL A 3 8.26 -24.76 5.18
CA VAL A 3 7.06 -24.61 4.35
C VAL A 3 7.28 -25.27 3.00
N PHE A 4 6.45 -26.23 2.64
CA PHE A 4 6.46 -26.85 1.32
C PHE A 4 5.20 -26.45 0.56
N LEU A 5 5.35 -25.74 -0.54
CA LEU A 5 4.26 -25.34 -1.41
C LEU A 5 4.25 -26.19 -2.68
N ILE A 6 3.11 -26.80 -2.99
CA ILE A 6 2.92 -27.56 -4.22
C ILE A 6 2.00 -26.75 -5.14
N GLN A 7 2.51 -26.37 -6.32
CA GLN A 7 1.78 -25.58 -7.29
C GLN A 7 1.58 -26.31 -8.60
N THR A 8 0.52 -25.96 -9.31
CA THR A 8 0.13 -26.51 -10.62
C THR A 8 0.57 -25.64 -11.79
N ALA A 9 0.95 -24.39 -11.54
CA ALA A 9 1.37 -23.46 -12.58
C ALA A 9 2.73 -23.86 -13.19
N LYS A 10 2.82 -23.71 -14.52
CA LYS A 10 4.03 -24.00 -15.30
C LYS A 10 4.91 -22.75 -15.45
N GLY A 11 6.20 -23.00 -15.62
CA GLY A 11 7.30 -22.04 -15.58
C GLY A 11 8.07 -22.15 -14.28
N LEU A 12 9.38 -21.90 -14.36
CA LEU A 12 10.23 -21.60 -13.21
C LEU A 12 9.93 -20.18 -12.67
N PHE A 13 9.44 -19.30 -13.54
CA PHE A 13 9.02 -17.94 -13.22
C PHE A 13 7.50 -17.78 -13.31
N SER A 14 6.97 -16.78 -12.61
CA SER A 14 5.51 -16.60 -12.47
C SER A 14 4.82 -16.36 -13.81
N SER A 15 3.97 -17.30 -14.23
CA SER A 15 3.12 -17.23 -15.43
C SER A 15 1.71 -16.72 -15.15
N SER A 16 1.32 -16.61 -13.88
CA SER A 16 -0.01 -16.17 -13.45
C SER A 16 0.04 -15.38 -12.15
N GLY A 17 -1.07 -14.72 -11.80
CA GLY A 17 -1.17 -13.95 -10.55
C GLY A 17 -1.13 -14.80 -9.29
N GLY A 18 -1.81 -15.94 -9.29
CA GLY A 18 -1.74 -16.89 -8.16
C GLY A 18 -0.32 -17.45 -7.98
N TYR A 19 0.39 -17.73 -9.07
CA TYR A 19 1.79 -18.13 -8.99
C TYR A 19 2.67 -17.00 -8.45
N LYS A 20 2.47 -15.76 -8.92
CA LYS A 20 3.19 -14.59 -8.40
C LYS A 20 2.95 -14.39 -6.89
N ALA A 21 1.72 -14.62 -6.42
CA ALA A 21 1.36 -14.57 -5.00
C ALA A 21 2.08 -15.65 -4.18
N ASN A 22 2.10 -16.90 -4.66
CA ASN A 22 2.84 -17.99 -4.02
C ASN A 22 4.33 -17.68 -3.90
N ASN A 23 4.95 -17.24 -4.99
CA ASN A 23 6.37 -16.85 -4.99
C ASN A 23 6.66 -15.70 -4.02
N ALA A 24 5.80 -14.69 -3.98
CA ALA A 24 5.96 -13.58 -3.04
C ALA A 24 5.91 -14.04 -1.58
N LEU A 25 4.99 -14.95 -1.23
CA LEU A 25 4.93 -15.53 0.11
C LEU A 25 6.22 -16.30 0.45
N LEU A 26 6.63 -17.22 -0.42
CA LEU A 26 7.81 -18.05 -0.16
C LEU A 26 9.07 -17.20 0.00
N ARG A 27 9.27 -16.22 -0.88
CA ARG A 27 10.38 -15.25 -0.80
C ARG A 27 10.38 -14.49 0.52
N TYR A 28 9.23 -13.98 0.93
CA TYR A 28 9.11 -13.27 2.20
C TYR A 28 9.43 -14.18 3.38
N LEU A 29 8.94 -15.42 3.38
CA LEU A 29 9.25 -16.38 4.45
C LEU A 29 10.74 -16.74 4.46
N SER A 30 11.35 -16.92 3.28
CA SER A 30 12.79 -17.15 3.12
C SER A 30 13.61 -16.01 3.71
N SER A 31 13.28 -14.75 3.39
CA SER A 31 13.98 -13.57 3.93
C SER A 31 13.80 -13.38 5.44
N ARG A 32 12.82 -14.05 6.04
CA ARG A 32 12.63 -14.15 7.50
C ARG A 32 13.36 -15.35 8.13
N GLY A 33 14.20 -16.05 7.37
CA GLY A 33 15.00 -17.17 7.84
C GLY A 33 14.22 -18.48 7.96
N HIS A 34 13.09 -18.64 7.25
CA HIS A 34 12.37 -19.91 7.18
C HIS A 34 12.88 -20.76 6.02
N CYS A 35 12.88 -22.09 6.20
CA CYS A 35 13.20 -23.01 5.10
C CYS A 35 11.94 -23.19 4.26
N VAL A 36 12.01 -22.83 2.98
CA VAL A 36 10.87 -22.87 2.09
C VAL A 36 11.21 -23.63 0.82
N ARG A 37 10.29 -24.48 0.39
CA ARG A 37 10.42 -25.29 -0.82
C ARG A 37 9.17 -25.16 -1.67
N GLN A 38 9.35 -25.17 -2.98
CA GLN A 38 8.26 -25.25 -3.94
C GLN A 38 8.45 -26.41 -4.90
N LEU A 39 7.37 -27.08 -5.28
CA LEU A 39 7.32 -27.95 -6.45
C LEU A 39 6.73 -27.17 -7.60
N CYS A 40 7.47 -27.01 -8.69
CA CYS A 40 7.05 -26.29 -9.89
C CYS A 40 7.36 -27.09 -11.16
N TYR A 41 6.88 -26.62 -12.32
CA TYR A 41 7.11 -27.28 -13.61
C TYR A 41 7.87 -26.35 -14.54
N SER A 42 9.17 -26.56 -14.73
CA SER A 42 9.99 -25.69 -15.59
C SER A 42 9.76 -25.96 -17.07
N TYR A 43 9.86 -24.91 -17.89
CA TYR A 43 9.98 -25.07 -19.34
C TYR A 43 11.42 -25.43 -19.72
N ARG A 44 11.57 -26.08 -20.88
CA ARG A 44 12.87 -26.49 -21.40
C ARG A 44 13.81 -25.28 -21.51
N GLY A 45 15.01 -25.39 -20.94
CA GLY A 45 16.01 -24.33 -20.98
C GLY A 45 15.86 -23.27 -19.89
N GLU A 46 14.78 -23.25 -19.09
CA GLU A 46 14.61 -22.24 -18.03
C GLU A 46 15.57 -22.44 -16.87
N VAL A 47 15.83 -23.69 -16.48
CA VAL A 47 16.76 -24.00 -15.39
C VAL A 47 18.18 -23.67 -15.82
N GLU A 48 18.56 -24.06 -17.05
CA GLU A 48 19.86 -23.75 -17.63
C GLU A 48 20.04 -22.23 -17.79
N SER A 49 19.05 -21.52 -18.34
CA SER A 49 19.10 -20.07 -18.49
C SER A 49 19.15 -19.35 -17.14
N TYR A 50 18.53 -19.90 -16.10
CA TYR A 50 18.63 -19.34 -14.76
C TYR A 50 20.04 -19.52 -14.17
N MET A 51 20.68 -20.66 -14.42
CA MET A 51 22.07 -20.90 -13.99
C MET A 51 23.06 -20.02 -14.75
N ASP A 52 22.89 -19.85 -16.06
CA ASP A 52 23.79 -19.03 -16.89
C ASP A 52 23.76 -17.53 -16.53
N ASN A 53 22.63 -17.05 -16.00
CA ASN A 53 22.44 -15.64 -15.60
C ASN A 53 22.88 -15.34 -14.16
N ASN A 54 23.22 -16.36 -13.36
CA ASN A 54 23.68 -16.19 -11.99
C ASN A 54 25.18 -16.51 -11.88
N ASP A 55 25.98 -15.49 -11.59
CA ASP A 55 27.45 -15.60 -11.50
C ASP A 55 27.91 -16.56 -10.37
N GLU A 56 27.04 -16.87 -9.40
CA GLU A 56 27.24 -17.96 -8.44
C GLU A 56 26.56 -19.23 -8.95
N VAL A 57 27.35 -20.16 -9.49
CA VAL A 57 26.91 -21.52 -9.78
C VAL A 57 26.37 -22.13 -8.47
N ASP A 58 25.05 -22.36 -8.39
CA ASP A 58 24.45 -22.93 -7.19
C ASP A 58 24.99 -24.35 -6.99
N SER A 59 25.91 -24.49 -6.02
CA SER A 59 26.52 -25.75 -5.61
C SER A 59 25.52 -26.85 -5.19
N ARG A 60 24.22 -26.53 -5.11
CA ARG A 60 23.13 -27.43 -4.73
C ARG A 60 22.30 -27.96 -5.90
N LEU A 61 22.60 -27.61 -7.16
CA LEU A 61 21.89 -28.17 -8.31
C LEU A 61 22.06 -29.70 -8.36
N ARG A 62 20.96 -30.45 -8.25
CA ARG A 62 20.92 -31.90 -8.45
C ARG A 62 19.85 -32.25 -9.45
N THR A 63 20.20 -33.06 -10.44
CA THR A 63 19.25 -33.56 -11.43
C THR A 63 18.97 -35.04 -11.17
N ARG A 64 17.69 -35.40 -11.10
CA ARG A 64 17.19 -36.76 -10.87
C ARG A 64 16.17 -37.12 -11.96
N SER A 65 16.00 -38.41 -12.23
CA SER A 65 14.96 -38.89 -13.15
C SER A 65 13.80 -39.48 -12.36
N LEU A 66 12.58 -39.04 -12.66
CA LEU A 66 11.32 -39.64 -12.22
C LEU A 66 10.74 -40.47 -13.36
N HIS A 67 10.66 -41.78 -13.19
CA HIS A 67 10.02 -42.66 -14.16
C HIS A 67 8.53 -42.78 -13.86
N ILE A 68 7.68 -42.43 -14.83
CA ILE A 68 6.22 -42.61 -14.74
C ILE A 68 5.80 -43.70 -15.72
N ARG A 69 5.14 -44.76 -15.20
CA ARG A 69 4.61 -45.84 -16.03
C ARG A 69 3.44 -45.36 -16.88
N SER A 70 3.29 -45.91 -18.08
CA SER A 70 2.13 -45.64 -18.95
C SER A 70 0.94 -46.56 -18.64
N GLU A 71 -0.27 -46.13 -18.98
CA GLU A 71 -1.41 -47.05 -19.08
C GLU A 71 -1.29 -47.87 -20.38
N SER A 72 -1.37 -49.19 -20.28
CA SER A 72 -1.48 -50.14 -21.42
C SER A 72 -0.30 -50.19 -22.41
N GLY A 73 0.73 -50.99 -22.12
CA GLY A 73 1.69 -51.52 -23.11
C GLY A 73 2.63 -50.53 -23.83
N LYS A 74 2.45 -49.22 -23.61
CA LYS A 74 3.37 -48.16 -24.09
C LYS A 74 4.56 -48.02 -23.13
N PRO A 75 5.73 -47.59 -23.63
CA PRO A 75 6.87 -47.28 -22.77
C PRO A 75 6.51 -46.14 -21.78
N GLY A 76 6.99 -46.26 -20.54
CA GLY A 76 6.88 -45.19 -19.55
C GLY A 76 7.66 -43.95 -19.95
N GLN A 77 7.42 -42.84 -19.25
CA GLN A 77 8.04 -41.55 -19.50
C GLN A 77 8.99 -41.19 -18.37
N ASP A 78 10.24 -40.88 -18.72
CA ASP A 78 11.21 -40.30 -17.78
C ASP A 78 11.07 -38.78 -17.77
N ILE A 79 11.00 -38.22 -16.57
CA ILE A 79 10.84 -36.79 -16.30
C ILE A 79 12.09 -36.34 -15.53
N GLN A 80 12.78 -35.33 -16.06
CA GLN A 80 13.88 -34.71 -15.33
C GLN A 80 13.34 -33.86 -14.20
N VAL A 81 13.93 -34.02 -13.02
CA VAL A 81 13.60 -33.31 -11.80
C VAL A 81 14.86 -32.58 -11.33
N HIS A 82 14.81 -31.26 -11.31
CA HIS A 82 15.91 -30.41 -10.88
C HIS A 82 15.64 -29.90 -9.46
N ASP A 83 16.52 -30.25 -8.53
CA ASP A 83 16.59 -29.64 -7.21
C ASP A 83 17.59 -28.47 -7.28
N LEU A 84 17.13 -27.25 -7.05
CA LEU A 84 17.99 -26.06 -7.00
C LEU A 84 17.53 -25.10 -5.90
N CYS A 85 18.39 -24.21 -5.45
CA CYS A 85 18.03 -23.12 -4.56
C CYS A 85 18.14 -21.80 -5.31
N MET A 86 17.02 -21.11 -5.41
CA MET A 86 16.95 -19.80 -6.06
C MET A 86 17.71 -18.77 -5.21
N GLU A 87 18.17 -17.69 -5.83
CA GLU A 87 18.90 -16.57 -5.21
C GLU A 87 18.18 -15.93 -4.01
N ASP A 88 16.86 -16.05 -3.95
CA ASP A 88 16.00 -15.56 -2.87
C ASP A 88 15.90 -16.56 -1.70
N GLY A 89 16.66 -17.66 -1.74
CA GLY A 89 16.70 -18.72 -0.74
C GLY A 89 15.58 -19.76 -0.86
N VAL A 90 14.70 -19.65 -1.87
CA VAL A 90 13.62 -20.62 -2.09
C VAL A 90 14.17 -21.89 -2.76
N GLU A 91 13.98 -23.05 -2.14
CA GLU A 91 14.31 -24.35 -2.75
C GLU A 91 13.25 -24.69 -3.82
N ALA A 92 13.66 -24.85 -5.08
CA ALA A 92 12.79 -25.26 -6.17
C ALA A 92 13.04 -26.73 -6.53
N LEU A 93 11.95 -27.50 -6.54
CA LEU A 93 11.86 -28.84 -7.10
C LEU A 93 11.14 -28.72 -8.45
N ALA A 94 11.91 -28.51 -9.52
CA ALA A 94 11.41 -28.20 -10.86
C ALA A 94 11.34 -29.46 -11.74
N LEU A 95 10.12 -29.86 -12.11
CA LEU A 95 9.87 -30.97 -13.03
C LEU A 95 9.84 -30.44 -14.48
N ASP A 96 10.45 -31.15 -15.43
CA ASP A 96 10.33 -30.80 -16.85
C ASP A 96 8.85 -30.88 -17.28
N SER A 97 8.27 -29.72 -17.59
CA SER A 97 6.85 -29.58 -17.89
C SER A 97 6.41 -30.38 -19.12
N LYS A 98 7.28 -30.51 -20.13
CA LYS A 98 6.95 -31.19 -21.39
C LYS A 98 6.92 -32.71 -21.22
N ALA A 99 7.91 -33.27 -20.52
CA ALA A 99 7.97 -34.68 -20.17
C ALA A 99 6.85 -35.03 -19.19
N PHE A 100 6.55 -34.16 -18.23
CA PHE A 100 5.42 -34.33 -17.33
C PHE A 100 4.09 -34.37 -18.09
N ASP A 101 3.84 -33.42 -18.99
CA ASP A 101 2.65 -33.46 -19.85
C ASP A 101 2.58 -34.75 -20.67
N ALA A 102 3.69 -35.17 -21.28
CA ALA A 102 3.75 -36.38 -22.09
C ALA A 102 3.38 -37.65 -21.30
N ALA A 103 3.76 -37.72 -20.01
CA ALA A 103 3.41 -38.83 -19.13
C ALA A 103 1.89 -38.98 -18.91
N PHE A 104 1.12 -37.90 -19.09
CA PHE A 104 -0.33 -37.85 -18.92
C PHE A 104 -1.10 -37.54 -20.21
N GLY A 105 -0.55 -37.86 -21.39
CA GLY A 105 -1.26 -37.72 -22.68
C GLY A 105 -0.88 -36.50 -23.53
N GLY A 106 0.09 -35.70 -23.09
CA GLY A 106 0.63 -34.55 -23.84
C GLY A 106 -0.23 -33.28 -23.71
N LYS A 107 0.29 -32.13 -24.14
CA LYS A 107 -0.21 -30.78 -23.78
C LYS A 107 -1.69 -30.49 -24.06
N VAL A 108 -2.32 -31.18 -25.01
CA VAL A 108 -3.74 -30.98 -25.39
C VAL A 108 -4.67 -31.86 -24.56
N GLU A 109 -4.23 -33.07 -24.18
CA GLU A 109 -5.03 -34.02 -23.40
C GLU A 109 -4.62 -34.04 -21.91
N SER A 110 -3.44 -33.52 -21.54
CA SER A 110 -2.81 -33.71 -20.23
C SER A 110 -3.53 -32.99 -19.09
N SER A 111 -3.95 -31.74 -19.30
CA SER A 111 -4.70 -31.01 -18.28
C SER A 111 -6.03 -31.69 -17.98
N ASN A 112 -6.65 -32.31 -18.99
CA ASN A 112 -7.93 -33.01 -18.84
C ASN A 112 -7.74 -34.43 -18.31
N THR A 113 -6.66 -35.10 -18.70
CA THR A 113 -6.36 -36.48 -18.31
C THR A 113 -5.88 -36.56 -16.87
N LEU A 114 -4.90 -35.75 -16.48
CA LEU A 114 -4.45 -35.67 -15.09
C LEU A 114 -5.56 -35.18 -14.15
N ALA A 115 -6.33 -34.16 -14.56
CA ALA A 115 -7.49 -33.70 -13.79
C ALA A 115 -8.55 -34.81 -13.62
N ARG A 116 -8.89 -35.53 -14.70
CA ARG A 116 -9.84 -36.65 -14.65
C ARG A 116 -9.34 -37.77 -13.74
N MET A 117 -8.09 -38.20 -13.91
CA MET A 117 -7.48 -39.24 -13.07
C MET A 117 -7.42 -38.81 -11.60
N SER A 118 -7.11 -37.54 -11.34
CA SER A 118 -7.11 -36.97 -9.99
C SER A 118 -8.51 -36.93 -9.39
N ALA A 119 -9.52 -36.52 -10.16
CA ALA A 119 -10.92 -36.54 -9.75
C ALA A 119 -11.39 -37.97 -9.44
N GLU A 120 -11.14 -38.93 -10.32
CA GLU A 120 -11.45 -40.36 -10.11
C GLU A 120 -10.74 -40.91 -8.86
N TYR A 121 -9.47 -40.55 -8.67
CA TYR A 121 -8.72 -40.94 -7.47
C TYR A 121 -9.33 -40.32 -6.22
N ILE A 122 -9.66 -39.03 -6.21
CA ILE A 122 -10.28 -38.34 -5.07
C ILE A 122 -11.63 -38.98 -4.74
N GLU A 123 -12.47 -39.19 -5.75
CA GLU A 123 -13.84 -39.69 -5.61
C GLU A 123 -13.87 -41.15 -5.15
N ASN A 124 -13.18 -42.05 -5.87
CA ASN A 124 -13.37 -43.49 -5.73
C ASN A 124 -12.16 -44.20 -5.11
N GLY A 125 -11.02 -43.51 -4.93
CA GLY A 125 -9.76 -44.14 -4.54
C GLY A 125 -9.13 -44.98 -5.65
N THR A 126 -9.74 -45.04 -6.84
CA THR A 126 -9.22 -45.73 -8.02
C THR A 126 -7.97 -45.01 -8.50
N SER A 127 -6.90 -45.75 -8.74
CA SER A 127 -5.62 -45.17 -9.11
C SER A 127 -5.02 -45.91 -10.30
N SER A 128 -4.54 -45.14 -11.26
CA SER A 128 -3.77 -45.71 -12.37
C SER A 128 -2.28 -45.78 -12.00
N ALA A 129 -1.54 -46.63 -12.73
CA ALA A 129 -0.09 -46.73 -12.55
C ALA A 129 0.64 -45.37 -12.69
N PRO A 130 0.40 -44.55 -13.74
CA PRO A 130 1.04 -43.24 -13.87
C PRO A 130 0.74 -42.30 -12.70
N LEU A 131 -0.52 -42.23 -12.24
CA LEU A 131 -0.91 -41.34 -11.15
C LEU A 131 -0.28 -41.79 -9.82
N MET A 132 -0.23 -43.10 -9.56
CA MET A 132 0.40 -43.63 -8.35
C MET A 132 1.89 -43.38 -8.29
N ASP A 133 2.60 -43.46 -9.42
CA ASP A 133 4.03 -43.14 -9.47
C ASP A 133 4.27 -41.67 -9.08
N PHE A 134 3.41 -40.77 -9.57
CA PHE A 134 3.49 -39.36 -9.19
C PHE A 134 3.08 -39.09 -7.74
N ILE A 135 2.01 -39.73 -7.24
CA ILE A 135 1.62 -39.61 -5.82
C ILE A 135 2.74 -40.12 -4.90
N ALA A 136 3.33 -41.27 -5.21
CA ALA A 136 4.44 -41.83 -4.43
C ALA A 136 5.64 -40.88 -4.42
N PHE A 137 5.95 -40.26 -5.56
CA PHE A 137 6.97 -39.22 -5.65
C PHE A 137 6.64 -38.01 -4.76
N LEU A 138 5.41 -37.47 -4.82
CA LEU A 138 4.98 -36.34 -3.98
C LEU A 138 5.11 -36.67 -2.48
N GLN A 139 4.63 -37.84 -2.06
CA GLN A 139 4.70 -38.29 -0.68
C GLN A 139 6.14 -38.47 -0.19
N GLU A 140 7.03 -38.99 -1.05
CA GLU A 140 8.45 -39.11 -0.74
C GLU A 140 9.14 -37.75 -0.61
N GLU A 141 8.83 -36.79 -1.46
CA GLU A 141 9.38 -35.44 -1.33
C GLU A 141 8.84 -34.70 -0.10
N ILE A 142 7.57 -34.90 0.27
CA ILE A 142 7.02 -34.42 1.54
C ILE A 142 7.78 -35.04 2.72
N ARG A 143 8.01 -36.35 2.71
CA ARG A 143 8.77 -37.06 3.76
C ARG A 143 10.19 -36.53 3.87
N ARG A 144 10.91 -36.43 2.75
CA ARG A 144 12.29 -35.93 2.68
C ARG A 144 12.42 -34.50 3.19
N PHE A 145 11.48 -33.63 2.81
CA PHE A 145 11.51 -32.24 3.25
C PHE A 145 10.99 -32.07 4.68
N SER A 146 10.21 -33.01 5.22
CA SER A 146 9.66 -32.97 6.59
C SER A 146 9.07 -31.59 6.93
N PRO A 147 8.08 -31.09 6.17
CA PRO A 147 7.52 -29.76 6.37
C PRO A 147 6.81 -29.66 7.72
N THR A 148 6.84 -28.47 8.32
CA THR A 148 5.90 -28.11 9.39
C THR A 148 4.59 -27.57 8.83
N HIS A 149 4.61 -27.02 7.60
CA HIS A 149 3.44 -26.54 6.89
C HIS A 149 3.50 -26.99 5.43
N ILE A 150 2.40 -27.53 4.92
CA ILE A 150 2.23 -27.84 3.50
C ILE A 150 1.10 -26.99 2.92
N ILE A 151 1.38 -26.31 1.80
CA ILE A 151 0.44 -25.45 1.10
C ILE A 151 0.12 -26.11 -0.25
N SER A 152 -1.15 -26.44 -0.46
CA SER A 152 -1.66 -27.13 -1.64
C SER A 152 -2.46 -26.18 -2.52
N ASN A 153 -2.16 -26.16 -3.82
CA ASN A 153 -2.96 -25.43 -4.81
C ASN A 153 -4.08 -26.29 -5.41
N ASP A 154 -4.04 -27.63 -5.30
CA ASP A 154 -4.95 -28.54 -6.00
C ASP A 154 -5.37 -29.77 -5.17
N GLY A 155 -6.46 -30.43 -5.61
CA GLY A 155 -7.02 -31.61 -4.98
C GLY A 155 -6.07 -32.79 -4.82
N LEU A 156 -5.20 -33.03 -5.80
CA LEU A 156 -4.28 -34.16 -5.78
C LEU A 156 -3.22 -33.95 -4.69
N SER A 157 -2.64 -32.74 -4.60
CA SER A 157 -1.67 -32.41 -3.56
C SER A 157 -2.30 -32.40 -2.17
N MET A 158 -3.54 -31.92 -2.03
CA MET A 158 -4.30 -32.01 -0.78
C MET A 158 -4.45 -33.48 -0.34
N LYS A 159 -4.94 -34.34 -1.23
CA LYS A 159 -5.14 -35.76 -0.93
C LYS A 159 -3.83 -36.50 -0.63
N ALA A 160 -2.76 -36.22 -1.39
CA ALA A 160 -1.44 -36.80 -1.15
C ALA A 160 -0.89 -36.43 0.24
N SER A 161 -1.14 -35.21 0.72
CA SER A 161 -0.70 -34.75 2.06
C SER A 161 -1.46 -35.41 3.22
N LEU A 162 -2.66 -35.93 2.95
CA LEU A 162 -3.54 -36.62 3.91
C LEU A 162 -3.31 -38.14 3.95
N ALA A 163 -2.31 -38.63 3.23
CA ALA A 163 -2.01 -40.06 3.15
C ALA A 163 -1.58 -40.63 4.52
N PRO A 164 -2.05 -41.83 4.92
CA PRO A 164 -1.73 -42.43 6.21
C PRO A 164 -0.23 -42.59 6.47
N GLU A 165 0.57 -42.80 5.42
CA GLU A 165 2.03 -42.94 5.47
C GLU A 165 2.72 -41.66 5.97
N LEU A 166 2.04 -40.51 5.90
CA LEU A 166 2.53 -39.22 6.37
C LEU A 166 1.92 -38.80 7.70
N ALA A 167 1.06 -39.63 8.32
CA ALA A 167 0.39 -39.30 9.58
C ALA A 167 1.35 -39.08 10.77
N HIS A 168 2.56 -39.65 10.69
CA HIS A 168 3.61 -39.46 11.69
C HIS A 168 4.26 -38.06 11.64
N LEU A 169 4.07 -37.31 10.55
CA LEU A 169 4.57 -35.94 10.43
C LEU A 169 3.56 -34.97 11.04
N THR A 170 3.97 -34.27 12.09
CA THR A 170 3.20 -33.17 12.67
C THR A 170 3.30 -31.94 11.77
N MET A 171 2.39 -31.82 10.81
CA MET A 171 2.34 -30.73 9.84
C MET A 171 0.95 -30.12 9.72
N SER A 172 0.90 -28.79 9.57
CA SER A 172 -0.32 -28.07 9.20
C SER A 172 -0.55 -28.15 7.69
N ARG A 173 -1.73 -28.58 7.29
CA ARG A 173 -2.16 -28.75 5.90
C ARG A 173 -3.08 -27.62 5.52
N ILE A 174 -2.66 -26.83 4.55
CA ILE A 174 -3.34 -25.60 4.14
C ILE A 174 -3.63 -25.69 2.64
N ALA A 175 -4.85 -25.37 2.24
CA ALA A 175 -5.15 -25.11 0.83
C ALA A 175 -5.07 -23.61 0.55
N VAL A 176 -4.51 -23.22 -0.59
CA VAL A 176 -4.57 -21.82 -1.06
C VAL A 176 -5.56 -21.71 -2.21
N VAL A 177 -6.47 -20.75 -2.12
CA VAL A 177 -7.50 -20.49 -3.12
C VAL A 177 -7.26 -19.12 -3.74
N HIS A 178 -6.70 -19.12 -4.95
CA HIS A 178 -6.38 -17.95 -5.77
C HIS A 178 -7.53 -17.51 -6.69
N THR A 179 -8.54 -18.35 -6.91
CA THR A 179 -9.74 -18.02 -7.69
C THR A 179 -10.90 -18.94 -7.33
N ALA A 180 -12.14 -18.47 -7.53
CA ALA A 180 -13.35 -19.25 -7.31
C ALA A 180 -13.40 -20.52 -8.18
N GLU A 181 -12.72 -20.54 -9.33
CA GLU A 181 -12.63 -21.72 -10.21
C GLU A 181 -11.88 -22.91 -9.62
N GLN A 182 -11.04 -22.69 -8.59
CA GLN A 182 -10.35 -23.76 -7.89
C GLN A 182 -11.27 -24.51 -6.92
N LEU A 183 -12.42 -23.93 -6.57
CA LEU A 183 -13.37 -24.54 -5.66
C LEU A 183 -14.28 -25.50 -6.42
N PRO A 184 -14.60 -26.67 -5.86
CA PRO A 184 -15.41 -27.69 -6.54
C PRO A 184 -16.92 -27.38 -6.54
N PHE A 185 -17.32 -26.17 -6.15
CA PHE A 185 -18.71 -25.78 -5.95
C PHE A 185 -18.99 -24.32 -6.36
N GLY A 186 -20.28 -24.01 -6.49
CA GLY A 186 -20.76 -22.70 -6.90
C GLY A 186 -20.67 -22.44 -8.42
N PRO A 187 -21.12 -21.26 -8.87
CA PRO A 187 -21.33 -20.95 -10.29
C PRO A 187 -20.05 -20.88 -11.12
N PHE A 188 -18.88 -20.75 -10.50
CA PHE A 188 -17.59 -20.67 -11.19
C PHE A 188 -16.76 -21.95 -11.08
N ALA A 189 -17.28 -23.03 -10.49
CA ALA A 189 -16.53 -24.26 -10.27
C ALA A 189 -16.00 -24.89 -11.57
N GLY A 190 -14.81 -25.52 -11.49
CA GLY A 190 -14.29 -26.41 -12.54
C GLY A 190 -13.79 -25.73 -13.81
N GLY A 191 -13.48 -24.42 -13.76
CA GLY A 191 -13.01 -23.65 -14.92
C GLY A 191 -11.49 -23.72 -15.19
N LEU A 192 -10.69 -24.25 -14.24
CA LEU A 192 -9.24 -24.24 -14.33
C LEU A 192 -8.65 -25.56 -14.88
N PRO A 193 -7.85 -25.52 -15.96
CA PRO A 193 -7.17 -26.71 -16.47
C PRO A 193 -6.25 -27.36 -15.42
N GLY A 194 -6.34 -28.69 -15.27
CA GLY A 194 -5.50 -29.45 -14.33
C GLY A 194 -6.02 -29.56 -12.90
N HIS A 195 -7.16 -28.93 -12.58
CA HIS A 195 -7.84 -29.10 -11.30
C HIS A 195 -8.90 -30.21 -11.40
N SER A 196 -9.05 -31.01 -10.34
CA SER A 196 -10.19 -31.91 -10.21
C SER A 196 -11.48 -31.11 -10.03
N SER A 197 -12.59 -31.66 -10.51
CA SER A 197 -13.93 -31.11 -10.28
C SER A 197 -14.81 -32.25 -9.80
N THR A 198 -14.66 -32.62 -8.52
CA THR A 198 -15.43 -33.74 -7.95
C THR A 198 -16.06 -33.36 -6.62
N THR A 199 -17.20 -33.96 -6.31
CA THR A 199 -17.98 -33.64 -5.11
C THR A 199 -17.20 -33.88 -3.82
N ARG A 200 -16.39 -34.96 -3.76
CA ARG A 200 -15.57 -35.30 -2.60
C ARG A 200 -14.33 -34.42 -2.40
N GLU A 201 -14.01 -33.55 -3.35
CA GLU A 201 -12.94 -32.57 -3.13
C GLU A 201 -13.30 -31.58 -2.03
N THR A 202 -14.60 -31.29 -1.84
CA THR A 202 -15.13 -30.52 -0.71
C THR A 202 -14.75 -31.16 0.64
N ASP A 203 -14.82 -32.50 0.73
CA ASP A 203 -14.45 -33.23 1.96
C ASP A 203 -12.95 -33.09 2.26
N LEU A 204 -12.10 -32.96 1.24
CA LEU A 204 -10.68 -32.70 1.45
C LEU A 204 -10.48 -31.34 2.12
N PHE A 205 -11.12 -30.28 1.62
CA PHE A 205 -11.04 -28.95 2.21
C PHE A 205 -11.47 -28.93 3.69
N GLN A 206 -12.51 -29.68 4.06
CA GLN A 206 -12.96 -29.80 5.46
C GLN A 206 -11.95 -30.51 6.36
N ARG A 207 -11.15 -31.42 5.82
CA ARG A 207 -10.13 -32.19 6.57
C ARG A 207 -8.81 -31.44 6.75
N LEU A 208 -8.64 -30.29 6.11
CA LEU A 208 -7.45 -29.46 6.25
C LEU A 208 -7.49 -28.62 7.54
N ASP A 209 -6.31 -28.21 8.00
CA ASP A 209 -6.17 -27.34 9.17
C ASP A 209 -6.59 -25.89 8.88
N GLY A 210 -6.65 -25.50 7.60
CA GLY A 210 -7.23 -24.24 7.17
C GLY A 210 -7.13 -23.97 5.67
N ILE A 211 -7.79 -22.90 5.25
CA ILE A 211 -7.78 -22.39 3.89
C ILE A 211 -7.21 -20.98 3.88
N TRP A 212 -6.13 -20.79 3.14
CA TRP A 212 -5.67 -19.46 2.75
C TRP A 212 -6.55 -18.94 1.61
N SER A 213 -7.40 -17.97 1.93
CA SER A 213 -8.18 -17.20 0.97
C SER A 213 -7.45 -15.90 0.63
N VAL A 214 -7.32 -15.57 -0.65
CA VAL A 214 -6.63 -14.33 -1.09
C VAL A 214 -7.45 -13.05 -0.85
N SER A 215 -8.75 -13.18 -0.54
CA SER A 215 -9.66 -12.07 -0.23
C SER A 215 -10.84 -12.49 0.66
N GLU A 216 -11.55 -11.51 1.21
CA GLU A 216 -12.82 -11.77 1.90
C GLU A 216 -13.89 -12.25 0.91
N THR A 217 -13.86 -11.79 -0.34
CA THR A 217 -14.76 -12.26 -1.41
C THR A 217 -14.65 -13.77 -1.62
N ILE A 218 -13.43 -14.31 -1.77
CA ILE A 218 -13.23 -15.74 -1.97
C ILE A 218 -13.63 -16.54 -0.72
N ARG A 219 -13.39 -16.00 0.47
CA ARG A 219 -13.86 -16.59 1.73
C ARG A 219 -15.38 -16.66 1.77
N LYS A 220 -16.07 -15.57 1.45
CA LYS A 220 -17.54 -15.52 1.39
C LYS A 220 -18.09 -16.49 0.37
N TYR A 221 -17.51 -16.53 -0.83
CA TYR A 221 -17.89 -17.49 -1.86
C TYR A 221 -17.77 -18.94 -1.36
N ALA A 222 -16.68 -19.26 -0.67
CA ALA A 222 -16.46 -20.58 -0.09
C ALA A 222 -17.49 -20.96 0.99
N LEU A 223 -17.88 -20.00 1.84
CA LEU A 223 -18.89 -20.19 2.87
C LEU A 223 -20.31 -20.29 2.30
N GLU A 224 -20.66 -19.44 1.33
CA GLU A 224 -22.00 -19.36 0.75
C GLU A 224 -22.32 -20.57 -0.14
N HIS A 225 -21.36 -21.02 -0.96
CA HIS A 225 -21.60 -22.08 -1.93
C HIS A 225 -21.10 -23.46 -1.48
N GLY A 226 -20.06 -23.51 -0.64
CA GLY A 226 -19.44 -24.75 -0.19
C GLY A 226 -19.77 -25.12 1.26
N GLN A 227 -20.35 -24.20 2.03
CA GLN A 227 -20.66 -24.39 3.46
C GLN A 227 -19.47 -24.96 4.25
N LEU A 228 -18.25 -24.54 3.90
CA LEU A 228 -17.02 -25.08 4.47
C LEU A 228 -16.86 -24.63 5.94
N GLU A 229 -17.04 -25.56 6.87
CA GLU A 229 -16.76 -25.35 8.29
C GLU A 229 -15.27 -25.54 8.60
N THR A 230 -14.43 -24.64 8.10
CA THR A 230 -12.98 -24.68 8.32
C THR A 230 -12.42 -23.30 8.68
N ARG A 231 -11.18 -23.27 9.14
CA ARG A 231 -10.47 -22.03 9.47
C ARG A 231 -10.02 -21.33 8.19
N PHE A 232 -10.57 -20.15 7.95
CA PHE A 232 -10.08 -19.27 6.89
C PHE A 232 -8.97 -18.34 7.39
N LEU A 233 -7.90 -18.24 6.61
CA LEU A 233 -6.85 -17.25 6.73
C LEU A 233 -6.97 -16.32 5.52
N VAL A 234 -7.55 -15.15 5.72
CA VAL A 234 -7.64 -14.15 4.65
C VAL A 234 -6.33 -13.39 4.60
N LEU A 235 -5.50 -13.69 3.61
CA LEU A 235 -4.18 -13.10 3.44
C LEU A 235 -4.04 -12.60 2.00
N HIS A 236 -3.95 -11.28 1.86
CA HIS A 236 -3.85 -10.64 0.56
C HIS A 236 -2.43 -10.78 -0.03
N PRO A 237 -2.30 -11.08 -1.33
CA PRO A 237 -1.01 -11.41 -1.92
C PRO A 237 -0.09 -10.19 -2.09
N TRP A 238 1.08 -10.22 -1.46
CA TRP A 238 2.12 -9.16 -1.55
C TRP A 238 2.95 -9.24 -2.83
N THR A 239 2.27 -9.22 -3.96
CA THR A 239 2.86 -9.42 -5.31
C THR A 239 3.82 -8.32 -5.77
N TYR A 240 3.97 -7.25 -4.99
CA TYR A 240 4.79 -6.07 -5.30
C TYR A 240 6.18 -6.06 -4.63
N LEU A 241 6.43 -6.93 -3.65
CA LEU A 241 7.73 -7.03 -2.95
C LEU A 241 8.67 -8.01 -3.66
N VAL A 242 9.09 -7.66 -4.88
CA VAL A 242 9.90 -8.52 -5.75
C VAL A 242 11.39 -8.17 -5.64
N GLY A 243 12.26 -9.18 -5.66
CA GLY A 243 13.73 -9.02 -5.58
C GLY A 243 14.29 -9.17 -4.16
N LYS A 244 15.63 -9.17 -4.04
CA LYS A 244 16.34 -9.40 -2.75
C LYS A 244 15.99 -8.37 -1.67
N ASP A 245 15.73 -7.12 -2.07
CA ASP A 245 15.49 -6.02 -1.13
C ASP A 245 14.02 -5.82 -0.74
N HIS A 246 13.09 -6.58 -1.34
CA HIS A 246 11.64 -6.41 -1.13
C HIS A 246 11.19 -4.94 -1.26
N ALA A 247 11.78 -4.18 -2.18
CA ALA A 247 11.49 -2.77 -2.34
C ALA A 247 10.08 -2.55 -2.94
N ILE A 248 9.42 -1.48 -2.51
CA ILE A 248 8.19 -1.00 -3.15
C ILE A 248 8.54 -0.47 -4.54
N PRO A 249 7.72 -0.73 -5.58
CA PRO A 249 7.98 -0.21 -6.92
C PRO A 249 8.07 1.32 -6.98
N ASP A 250 8.95 1.82 -7.84
CA ASP A 250 9.09 3.26 -8.11
C ASP A 250 7.77 3.85 -8.64
N ARG A 251 7.40 5.05 -8.16
CA ARG A 251 6.29 5.81 -8.75
C ARG A 251 6.61 6.26 -10.17
N VAL A 252 5.55 6.38 -10.96
CA VAL A 252 5.55 7.00 -12.27
C VAL A 252 4.68 8.26 -12.22
N PHE A 253 5.14 9.34 -12.86
CA PHE A 253 4.44 10.63 -12.89
C PHE A 253 3.78 10.81 -14.26
N ASN A 254 2.68 10.08 -14.49
CA ASN A 254 2.10 9.92 -15.83
C ASN A 254 1.04 10.96 -16.24
N TRP A 255 1.03 12.15 -15.62
CA TRP A 255 0.07 13.20 -16.00
C TRP A 255 0.19 13.61 -17.47
N ASP A 256 1.40 13.60 -18.02
CA ASP A 256 1.73 13.93 -19.41
C ASP A 256 1.37 12.81 -20.40
N LYS A 257 1.02 11.61 -19.91
CA LYS A 257 0.66 10.47 -20.77
C LYS A 257 -0.76 10.64 -21.29
N LYS A 258 -1.05 9.96 -22.40
CA LYS A 258 -2.31 10.13 -23.14
C LYS A 258 -3.23 8.92 -23.10
N PHE A 259 -2.75 7.78 -22.62
CA PHE A 259 -3.49 6.54 -22.72
C PHE A 259 -4.33 6.22 -21.48
N VAL A 260 -5.59 5.89 -21.72
CA VAL A 260 -6.40 5.06 -20.82
C VAL A 260 -6.05 3.60 -21.08
N GLY A 261 -5.51 2.92 -20.08
CA GLY A 261 -4.92 1.59 -20.20
C GLY A 261 -5.83 0.47 -19.70
N MET A 262 -5.82 -0.69 -20.36
CA MET A 262 -6.37 -1.94 -19.83
C MET A 262 -5.39 -3.10 -20.03
N ILE A 263 -5.22 -3.96 -19.03
CA ILE A 263 -4.35 -5.14 -19.12
C ILE A 263 -5.19 -6.39 -19.33
N ASN A 264 -4.83 -7.21 -20.33
CA ASN A 264 -5.49 -8.47 -20.70
C ASN A 264 -6.99 -8.32 -20.97
N PRO A 265 -7.37 -7.65 -22.08
CA PRO A 265 -8.77 -7.45 -22.46
C PRO A 265 -9.36 -8.79 -22.90
N CYS A 266 -10.30 -9.32 -22.13
CA CYS A 266 -11.11 -10.47 -22.54
C CYS A 266 -12.58 -10.27 -22.16
N PRO A 267 -13.51 -11.08 -22.71
CA PRO A 267 -14.94 -10.89 -22.49
C PRO A 267 -15.33 -10.80 -21.00
N VAL A 268 -14.86 -11.74 -20.17
CA VAL A 268 -15.15 -11.75 -18.72
C VAL A 268 -14.44 -10.63 -17.94
N LYS A 269 -13.36 -10.07 -18.48
CA LYS A 269 -12.65 -8.92 -17.90
C LYS A 269 -13.21 -7.57 -18.35
N GLY A 270 -14.34 -7.56 -19.05
CA GLY A 270 -15.03 -6.34 -19.47
C GLY A 270 -14.39 -5.68 -20.68
N ALA A 271 -13.82 -6.46 -21.62
CA ALA A 271 -13.32 -5.91 -22.88
C ALA A 271 -14.41 -5.15 -23.66
N SER A 272 -15.69 -5.55 -23.55
CA SER A 272 -16.83 -4.81 -24.11
C SER A 272 -16.92 -3.39 -23.58
N ILE A 273 -16.71 -3.19 -22.27
CA ILE A 273 -16.69 -1.84 -21.65
C ILE A 273 -15.54 -1.02 -22.24
N LEU A 274 -14.35 -1.60 -22.42
CA LEU A 274 -13.22 -0.89 -23.03
C LEU A 274 -13.53 -0.45 -24.47
N VAL A 275 -14.06 -1.35 -25.28
CA VAL A 275 -14.43 -1.08 -26.67
C VAL A 275 -15.49 0.02 -26.75
N ASP A 276 -16.50 -0.03 -25.90
CA ASP A 276 -17.56 0.98 -25.87
C ASP A 276 -17.09 2.32 -25.29
N LEU A 277 -16.15 2.33 -24.35
CA LEU A 277 -15.46 3.54 -23.91
C LEU A 277 -14.71 4.20 -25.06
N ALA A 278 -13.97 3.43 -25.84
CA ALA A 278 -13.24 3.93 -26.99
C ALA A 278 -14.17 4.50 -28.09
N ARG A 279 -15.32 3.87 -28.33
CA ARG A 279 -16.35 4.38 -29.24
C ARG A 279 -17.01 5.66 -28.73
N LYS A 280 -17.34 5.75 -27.45
CA LYS A 280 -18.01 6.91 -26.84
C LYS A 280 -17.08 8.09 -26.57
N CYS A 281 -15.77 7.84 -26.47
CA CYS A 281 -14.75 8.85 -26.21
C CYS A 281 -13.71 8.90 -27.34
N PRO A 282 -14.07 9.29 -28.58
CA PRO A 282 -13.13 9.34 -29.71
C PRO A 282 -11.98 10.33 -29.51
N GLN A 283 -12.15 11.30 -28.58
CA GLN A 283 -11.12 12.27 -28.19
C GLN A 283 -10.03 11.69 -27.28
N LEU A 284 -10.24 10.51 -26.68
CA LEU A 284 -9.29 9.86 -25.80
C LEU A 284 -8.57 8.74 -26.56
N GLU A 285 -7.30 8.52 -26.22
CA GLU A 285 -6.53 7.40 -26.73
C GLU A 285 -6.51 6.24 -25.72
N PHE A 286 -6.71 5.03 -26.22
CA PHE A 286 -6.76 3.82 -25.42
C PHE A 286 -5.57 2.91 -25.74
N LEU A 287 -5.07 2.23 -24.71
CA LEU A 287 -3.96 1.30 -24.80
C LEU A 287 -4.34 -0.01 -24.14
N THR A 288 -4.04 -1.12 -24.80
CA THR A 288 -4.17 -2.43 -24.17
C THR A 288 -2.98 -3.32 -24.40
N TYR A 289 -2.68 -4.15 -23.40
CA TYR A 289 -1.66 -5.19 -23.47
C TYR A 289 -2.34 -6.55 -23.48
N MET A 290 -2.16 -7.27 -24.57
CA MET A 290 -2.74 -8.59 -24.79
C MET A 290 -2.10 -9.64 -23.87
N SER A 291 -2.89 -10.64 -23.50
CA SER A 291 -2.41 -11.83 -22.80
C SER A 291 -3.27 -13.03 -23.22
N TRP A 292 -3.27 -14.10 -22.44
CA TRP A 292 -3.85 -15.41 -22.77
C TRP A 292 -5.38 -15.44 -22.91
N GLY A 293 -6.11 -14.41 -22.46
CA GLY A 293 -7.57 -14.48 -22.31
C GLY A 293 -8.41 -13.94 -23.47
N ALA A 294 -7.81 -13.19 -24.40
CA ALA A 294 -8.57 -12.50 -25.44
C ALA A 294 -9.01 -13.44 -26.58
N ASP A 295 -10.25 -13.30 -27.03
CA ASP A 295 -10.74 -14.01 -28.21
C ASP A 295 -10.56 -13.20 -29.51
N GLU A 296 -10.61 -13.89 -30.65
CA GLU A 296 -10.39 -13.26 -31.97
C GLU A 296 -11.39 -12.14 -32.26
N ALA A 297 -12.63 -12.28 -31.79
CA ALA A 297 -13.67 -11.27 -31.94
C ALA A 297 -13.31 -9.98 -31.19
N THR A 298 -12.91 -10.09 -29.92
CA THR A 298 -12.48 -8.93 -29.11
C THR A 298 -11.26 -8.25 -29.72
N VAL A 299 -10.29 -9.03 -30.21
CA VAL A 299 -9.10 -8.48 -30.89
C VAL A 299 -9.48 -7.69 -32.13
N LYS A 300 -10.39 -8.23 -32.95
CA LYS A 300 -10.87 -7.58 -34.16
C LYS A 300 -11.62 -6.28 -33.82
N ASP A 301 -12.54 -6.32 -32.87
CA ASP A 301 -13.33 -5.16 -32.45
C ASP A 301 -12.44 -4.01 -31.95
N MET A 302 -11.36 -4.33 -31.24
CA MET A 302 -10.36 -3.34 -30.81
C MET A 302 -9.51 -2.83 -31.97
N GLY A 303 -9.16 -3.69 -32.92
CA GLY A 303 -8.36 -3.31 -34.11
C GLY A 303 -9.10 -2.39 -35.08
N ASP A 304 -10.43 -2.45 -35.11
CA ASP A 304 -11.28 -1.60 -35.96
C ASP A 304 -11.42 -0.16 -35.42
N LEU A 305 -10.93 0.14 -34.21
CA LEU A 305 -11.03 1.46 -33.58
C LEU A 305 -9.77 2.31 -33.81
N SER A 306 -9.94 3.50 -34.40
CA SER A 306 -8.82 4.39 -34.74
C SER A 306 -8.08 5.00 -33.53
N ASN A 307 -8.71 5.00 -32.35
CA ASN A 307 -8.16 5.50 -31.09
C ASN A 307 -7.72 4.39 -30.12
N MET A 308 -7.60 3.14 -30.59
CA MET A 308 -7.17 1.99 -29.80
C MET A 308 -5.78 1.51 -30.23
N THR A 309 -4.86 1.38 -29.27
CA THR A 309 -3.54 0.79 -29.48
C THR A 309 -3.48 -0.58 -28.81
N VAL A 310 -3.30 -1.64 -29.60
CA VAL A 310 -3.16 -3.02 -29.10
C VAL A 310 -1.68 -3.43 -29.12
N ARG A 311 -1.13 -3.78 -27.95
CA ARG A 311 0.27 -4.24 -27.79
C ARG A 311 0.33 -5.71 -27.38
N PRO A 312 1.39 -6.44 -27.77
CA PRO A 312 1.60 -7.81 -27.30
C PRO A 312 1.87 -7.85 -25.79
N SER A 313 1.84 -9.06 -25.21
CA SER A 313 2.17 -9.26 -23.79
C SER A 313 3.56 -8.73 -23.47
N CYS A 314 3.67 -7.92 -22.41
CA CYS A 314 4.92 -7.35 -21.96
C CYS A 314 5.51 -8.17 -20.80
N THR A 315 6.79 -8.51 -20.88
CA THR A 315 7.53 -9.19 -19.79
C THR A 315 8.18 -8.21 -18.80
N SER A 316 8.37 -6.95 -19.20
CA SER A 316 8.97 -5.90 -18.38
C SER A 316 7.88 -5.10 -17.64
N ALA A 317 7.87 -5.21 -16.31
CA ALA A 317 6.95 -4.42 -15.48
C ALA A 317 7.17 -2.91 -15.64
N LYS A 318 8.41 -2.44 -15.89
CA LYS A 318 8.68 -1.01 -16.11
C LYS A 318 8.04 -0.49 -17.39
N ASP A 319 8.06 -1.28 -18.46
CA ASP A 319 7.48 -0.89 -19.74
C ASP A 319 5.95 -0.94 -19.75
N LEU A 320 5.36 -1.86 -18.98
CA LEU A 320 3.90 -2.01 -18.87
C LEU A 320 3.22 -0.71 -18.40
N TRP A 321 3.75 -0.11 -17.34
CA TRP A 321 3.13 1.03 -16.65
C TRP A 321 3.53 2.40 -17.20
N ARG A 322 4.61 2.47 -18.00
CA ARG A 322 5.22 3.73 -18.45
C ARG A 322 4.27 4.64 -19.22
N ASP A 323 3.41 4.05 -20.04
CA ASP A 323 2.61 4.81 -21.02
C ASP A 323 1.16 5.03 -20.56
N ILE A 324 0.73 4.42 -19.45
CA ILE A 324 -0.66 4.46 -18.97
C ILE A 324 -0.86 5.66 -18.04
N LYS A 325 -1.76 6.59 -18.40
CA LYS A 325 -2.17 7.70 -17.52
C LYS A 325 -3.20 7.24 -16.49
N VAL A 326 -4.27 6.61 -16.95
CA VAL A 326 -5.34 6.06 -16.10
C VAL A 326 -5.52 4.59 -16.44
N LEU A 327 -5.58 3.72 -15.43
CA LEU A 327 -5.88 2.30 -15.63
C LEU A 327 -7.38 2.05 -15.46
N VAL A 328 -8.01 1.38 -16.42
CA VAL A 328 -9.37 0.84 -16.26
C VAL A 328 -9.32 -0.66 -15.98
N VAL A 329 -10.08 -1.09 -14.97
CA VAL A 329 -10.23 -2.50 -14.59
C VAL A 329 -11.72 -2.86 -14.57
N PRO A 330 -12.36 -3.00 -15.76
CA PRO A 330 -13.81 -3.17 -15.87
C PRO A 330 -14.28 -4.62 -15.74
N SER A 331 -13.61 -5.41 -14.88
CA SER A 331 -13.87 -6.85 -14.80
C SER A 331 -15.34 -7.14 -14.46
N LEU A 332 -15.94 -8.12 -15.14
CA LEU A 332 -17.28 -8.62 -14.83
C LEU A 332 -17.22 -9.95 -14.05
N TRP A 333 -16.00 -10.48 -13.96
CA TRP A 333 -15.64 -11.73 -13.30
C TRP A 333 -15.63 -11.58 -11.77
N CYS A 334 -15.84 -12.69 -11.07
CA CYS A 334 -15.56 -12.77 -9.63
C CYS A 334 -14.04 -12.73 -9.39
N GLU A 335 -13.45 -11.54 -9.51
CA GLU A 335 -12.03 -11.31 -9.30
C GLU A 335 -11.64 -11.69 -7.87
N ALA A 336 -10.60 -12.50 -7.73
CA ALA A 336 -10.18 -12.98 -6.43
C ALA A 336 -9.39 -11.92 -5.65
N TRP A 337 -8.71 -11.01 -6.34
CA TRP A 337 -8.03 -9.87 -5.74
C TRP A 337 -7.97 -8.71 -6.74
N GLY A 338 -7.24 -8.87 -7.85
CA GLY A 338 -7.02 -7.81 -8.84
C GLY A 338 -5.67 -7.11 -8.66
N MET A 339 -4.57 -7.87 -8.78
CA MET A 339 -3.21 -7.37 -8.53
C MET A 339 -2.85 -6.11 -9.32
N VAL A 340 -3.34 -5.97 -10.56
CA VAL A 340 -3.07 -4.81 -11.42
C VAL A 340 -3.55 -3.51 -10.80
N VAL A 341 -4.62 -3.56 -9.99
CA VAL A 341 -5.13 -2.43 -9.22
C VAL A 341 -4.08 -1.97 -8.22
N VAL A 342 -3.60 -2.88 -7.37
CA VAL A 342 -2.59 -2.58 -6.34
C VAL A 342 -1.27 -2.14 -6.98
N GLU A 343 -0.81 -2.82 -8.03
CA GLU A 343 0.44 -2.48 -8.72
C GLU A 343 0.43 -1.10 -9.39
N ALA A 344 -0.71 -0.68 -9.93
CA ALA A 344 -0.89 0.65 -10.50
C ALA A 344 -0.94 1.73 -9.41
N HIS A 345 -1.69 1.50 -8.33
CA HIS A 345 -1.77 2.43 -7.20
C HIS A 345 -0.42 2.68 -6.54
N LEU A 346 0.37 1.63 -6.30
CA LEU A 346 1.73 1.78 -5.75
C LEU A 346 2.64 2.63 -6.64
N ARG A 347 2.37 2.66 -7.95
CA ARG A 347 3.08 3.48 -8.92
C ARG A 347 2.49 4.88 -9.07
N GLY A 348 1.40 5.19 -8.38
CA GLY A 348 0.71 6.48 -8.49
C GLY A 348 -0.14 6.63 -9.76
N ILE A 349 -0.52 5.54 -10.42
CA ILE A 349 -1.44 5.56 -11.57
C ILE A 349 -2.87 5.46 -11.02
N PRO A 350 -3.75 6.44 -11.26
CA PRO A 350 -5.16 6.33 -10.91
C PRO A 350 -5.83 5.11 -11.56
N VAL A 351 -6.62 4.39 -10.79
CA VAL A 351 -7.38 3.22 -11.25
C VAL A 351 -8.87 3.51 -11.19
N VAL A 352 -9.59 3.18 -12.26
CA VAL A 352 -11.05 3.12 -12.30
C VAL A 352 -11.43 1.65 -12.39
N SER A 353 -12.04 1.11 -11.34
CA SER A 353 -12.30 -0.32 -11.22
C SER A 353 -13.79 -0.62 -11.16
N SER A 354 -14.19 -1.81 -11.58
CA SER A 354 -15.53 -2.30 -11.30
C SER A 354 -15.64 -2.75 -9.84
N ASN A 355 -16.87 -2.97 -9.37
CA ASN A 355 -17.14 -3.57 -8.06
C ASN A 355 -17.17 -5.12 -8.08
N ALA A 356 -16.75 -5.76 -9.17
CA ALA A 356 -16.87 -7.20 -9.33
C ALA A 356 -15.86 -7.95 -8.45
N GLY A 357 -16.36 -8.91 -7.67
CA GLY A 357 -15.57 -9.68 -6.72
C GLY A 357 -14.75 -8.81 -5.75
N ALA A 358 -13.50 -9.18 -5.53
CA ALA A 358 -12.58 -8.54 -4.60
C ALA A 358 -11.94 -7.24 -5.14
N LEU A 359 -12.34 -6.74 -6.31
CA LEU A 359 -11.79 -5.48 -6.83
C LEU A 359 -12.06 -4.31 -5.88
N SER A 360 -13.22 -4.30 -5.22
CA SER A 360 -13.55 -3.30 -4.19
C SER A 360 -12.58 -3.37 -3.00
N GLU A 361 -12.11 -4.56 -2.63
CA GLU A 361 -11.09 -4.76 -1.60
C GLU A 361 -9.72 -4.27 -2.07
N SER A 362 -9.34 -4.59 -3.31
CA SER A 362 -8.05 -4.19 -3.91
C SER A 362 -7.90 -2.72 -4.23
N MET A 363 -9.01 -1.98 -4.31
CA MET A 363 -8.99 -0.52 -4.37
C MET A 363 -8.55 0.11 -3.05
N LEU A 364 -8.46 -0.66 -1.95
CA LEU A 364 -7.90 -0.23 -0.66
C LEU A 364 -8.51 1.08 -0.12
N GLY A 365 -9.81 1.29 -0.38
CA GLY A 365 -10.55 2.49 0.03
C GLY A 365 -10.36 3.72 -0.86
N LEU A 366 -9.75 3.57 -2.05
CA LEU A 366 -9.63 4.62 -3.05
C LEU A 366 -10.93 4.82 -3.83
N ASP A 367 -11.13 6.07 -4.25
CA ASP A 367 -12.31 6.51 -5.00
C ASP A 367 -12.33 5.88 -6.41
N TYR A 368 -13.51 5.85 -7.06
CA TYR A 368 -13.75 5.33 -8.43
C TYR A 368 -13.94 3.82 -8.60
N ILE A 369 -14.82 3.26 -7.77
CA ILE A 369 -15.43 1.94 -7.99
C ILE A 369 -16.77 2.13 -8.71
N ILE A 370 -16.92 1.54 -9.89
CA ILE A 370 -18.14 1.62 -10.70
C ILE A 370 -18.91 0.30 -10.62
N PRO A 371 -20.20 0.32 -10.23
CA PRO A 371 -21.02 -0.88 -10.25
C PRO A 371 -21.15 -1.46 -11.67
N VAL A 372 -21.02 -2.78 -11.78
CA VAL A 372 -21.26 -3.51 -13.04
C VAL A 372 -22.22 -4.67 -12.82
N THR A 373 -22.89 -5.10 -13.89
CA THR A 373 -23.65 -6.34 -13.86
C THR A 373 -22.66 -7.49 -14.02
N SER A 374 -22.34 -8.18 -12.92
CA SER A 374 -21.38 -9.30 -12.93
C SER A 374 -21.95 -10.52 -13.65
N ILE A 375 -21.06 -11.37 -14.18
CA ILE A 375 -21.47 -12.65 -14.76
C ILE A 375 -22.04 -13.57 -13.67
N THR A 376 -23.03 -14.39 -14.02
CA THR A 376 -23.74 -15.28 -13.07
C THR A 376 -23.22 -16.73 -13.06
N GLY A 377 -22.25 -17.04 -13.93
CA GLY A 377 -21.74 -18.39 -14.15
C GLY A 377 -22.42 -19.16 -15.28
N VAL A 378 -23.50 -18.62 -15.86
CA VAL A 378 -24.20 -19.27 -16.98
C VAL A 378 -23.34 -19.22 -18.25
N ARG A 379 -23.28 -20.35 -18.95
CA ARG A 379 -22.50 -20.53 -20.19
C ARG A 379 -23.44 -20.70 -21.39
N ASP A 380 -22.99 -20.25 -22.55
CA ASP A 380 -23.66 -20.47 -23.83
C ASP A 380 -23.43 -21.91 -24.34
N GLU A 381 -24.03 -22.26 -25.49
CA GLU A 381 -23.87 -23.58 -26.13
C GLU A 381 -22.42 -23.90 -26.51
N SER A 382 -21.57 -22.88 -26.63
CA SER A 382 -20.12 -23.04 -26.90
C SER A 382 -19.30 -23.22 -25.61
N GLY A 383 -19.93 -23.20 -24.44
CA GLY A 383 -19.28 -23.31 -23.14
C GLY A 383 -18.64 -22.01 -22.63
N ARG A 384 -18.85 -20.87 -23.31
CA ARG A 384 -18.33 -19.56 -22.89
C ARG A 384 -19.31 -18.87 -21.95
N TYR A 385 -18.81 -18.09 -21.00
CA TYR A 385 -19.67 -17.32 -20.10
C TYR A 385 -20.50 -16.30 -20.88
N MET A 386 -21.80 -16.23 -20.60
CA MET A 386 -22.65 -15.20 -21.16
C MET A 386 -22.29 -13.85 -20.53
N ILE A 387 -21.98 -12.87 -21.39
CA ILE A 387 -21.58 -11.53 -20.96
C ILE A 387 -22.83 -10.65 -20.89
N PRO A 388 -23.21 -10.14 -19.70
CA PRO A 388 -24.34 -9.23 -19.57
C PRO A 388 -24.01 -7.84 -20.14
N GLU A 389 -25.04 -7.16 -20.65
CA GLU A 389 -24.95 -5.78 -21.13
C GLU A 389 -24.57 -4.82 -20.00
N GLN A 390 -23.81 -3.76 -20.31
CA GLN A 390 -23.23 -2.84 -19.33
C GLN A 390 -23.59 -1.39 -19.65
N ASP A 391 -23.85 -0.60 -18.62
CA ASP A 391 -23.91 0.86 -18.76
C ASP A 391 -22.51 1.48 -18.63
N VAL A 392 -22.05 2.05 -19.74
CA VAL A 392 -20.72 2.64 -19.87
C VAL A 392 -20.71 4.15 -19.51
N ALA A 393 -21.87 4.77 -19.31
CA ALA A 393 -21.96 6.21 -19.02
C ALA A 393 -21.20 6.65 -17.74
N PRO A 394 -21.26 5.91 -16.61
CA PRO A 394 -20.48 6.27 -15.42
C PRO A 394 -18.97 6.22 -15.67
N TRP A 395 -18.53 5.23 -16.47
CA TRP A 395 -17.12 5.07 -16.85
C TRP A 395 -16.63 6.26 -17.66
N VAL A 396 -17.38 6.66 -18.69
CA VAL A 396 -17.07 7.82 -19.55
C VAL A 396 -16.86 9.08 -18.70
N LYS A 397 -17.76 9.34 -17.74
CA LYS A 397 -17.67 10.51 -16.87
C LYS A 397 -16.37 10.53 -16.07
N VAL A 398 -16.04 9.42 -15.40
CA VAL A 398 -14.87 9.32 -14.53
C VAL A 398 -13.57 9.40 -15.32
N ILE A 399 -13.44 8.63 -16.41
CA ILE A 399 -12.19 8.65 -17.20
C ILE A 399 -11.97 10.01 -17.83
N THR A 400 -13.03 10.68 -18.30
CA THR A 400 -12.91 12.01 -18.90
C THR A 400 -12.42 13.02 -17.87
N ASN A 401 -12.95 12.96 -16.64
CA ASN A 401 -12.49 13.81 -15.54
C ASN A 401 -11.02 13.57 -15.22
N LEU A 402 -10.61 12.32 -14.99
CA LEU A 402 -9.21 11.99 -14.63
C LEU A 402 -8.22 12.28 -15.77
N MET A 403 -8.66 12.27 -17.02
CA MET A 403 -7.81 12.61 -18.15
C MET A 403 -7.61 14.12 -18.34
N GLN A 404 -8.57 14.94 -17.89
CA GLN A 404 -8.61 16.40 -18.14
C GLN A 404 -8.31 17.26 -16.91
N ASP A 405 -8.71 16.82 -15.70
CA ASP A 405 -8.51 17.54 -14.44
C ASP A 405 -7.22 17.07 -13.75
N GLN A 406 -6.19 17.92 -13.78
CA GLN A 406 -4.91 17.64 -13.13
C GLN A 406 -5.03 17.54 -11.61
N CYS A 407 -5.89 18.36 -11.00
CA CYS A 407 -6.05 18.40 -9.56
C CYS A 407 -6.68 17.10 -9.06
N ASP A 408 -7.75 16.63 -9.72
CA ASP A 408 -8.38 15.36 -9.37
C ASP A 408 -7.48 14.16 -9.66
N TYR A 409 -6.78 14.17 -10.80
CA TYR A 409 -5.77 13.15 -11.12
C TYR A 409 -4.69 13.06 -10.04
N GLU A 410 -4.07 14.20 -9.66
CA GLU A 410 -3.00 14.24 -8.68
C GLU A 410 -3.51 13.86 -7.29
N LYS A 411 -4.73 14.28 -6.92
CA LYS A 411 -5.38 13.87 -5.68
C LYS A 411 -5.52 12.36 -5.59
N VAL A 412 -6.00 11.69 -6.64
CA VAL A 412 -6.19 10.22 -6.65
C VAL A 412 -4.85 9.49 -6.70
N SER A 413 -3.96 9.97 -7.58
CA SER A 413 -2.58 9.49 -7.73
C SER A 413 -1.80 9.54 -6.41
N THR A 414 -2.10 10.50 -5.55
CA THR A 414 -1.45 10.70 -4.23
C THR A 414 -2.33 10.28 -3.05
N GLN A 415 -3.61 9.96 -3.23
CA GLN A 415 -4.51 9.54 -2.15
C GLN A 415 -4.09 8.21 -1.52
N GLY A 416 -3.48 7.31 -2.33
CA GLY A 416 -2.76 6.13 -1.82
C GLY A 416 -1.59 6.48 -0.88
N ILE A 417 -1.24 7.76 -0.79
CA ILE A 417 -0.17 8.36 0.01
C ILE A 417 -0.71 9.62 0.73
N ARG A 418 -1.97 9.67 1.17
CA ARG A 418 -2.50 10.87 1.83
C ARG A 418 -1.61 11.22 3.03
N HIS A 419 -0.91 12.36 2.98
CA HIS A 419 0.21 12.70 3.87
C HIS A 419 -0.16 12.86 5.37
N LYS A 420 -1.43 12.66 5.74
CA LYS A 420 -2.02 12.75 7.10
C LYS A 420 -1.38 13.82 8.00
N THR A 421 -1.09 15.00 7.44
CA THR A 421 -0.49 16.16 8.14
C THR A 421 -1.53 16.93 8.98
N TRP A 422 -2.42 16.24 9.68
CA TRP A 422 -3.59 16.85 10.36
C TRP A 422 -3.20 17.90 11.38
N GLY A 423 -2.16 17.65 12.19
CA GLY A 423 -1.67 18.61 13.19
C GLY A 423 -1.16 19.90 12.55
N TYR A 424 -0.37 19.79 11.47
CA TYR A 424 0.15 20.93 10.70
C TYR A 424 -0.97 21.77 10.08
N LEU A 425 -1.97 21.12 9.48
CA LEU A 425 -3.09 21.80 8.85
C LEU A 425 -3.98 22.51 9.88
N PHE A 426 -4.24 21.87 11.02
CA PHE A 426 -5.04 22.45 12.09
C PHE A 426 -4.41 23.74 12.63
N THR A 427 -3.12 23.69 12.98
CA THR A 427 -2.42 24.87 13.53
C THR A 427 -2.31 25.99 12.49
N MET A 428 -1.94 25.68 11.25
CA MET A 428 -1.90 26.68 10.17
C MET A 428 -3.26 27.35 9.96
N PHE A 429 -4.35 26.57 9.89
CA PHE A 429 -5.69 27.10 9.69
C PHE A 429 -6.11 28.06 10.81
N CYS A 430 -5.95 27.65 12.07
CA CYS A 430 -6.29 28.49 13.22
C CYS A 430 -5.50 29.81 13.23
N GLY A 431 -4.20 29.77 12.93
CA GLY A 431 -3.36 30.97 12.85
C GLY A 431 -3.86 31.96 11.79
N HIS A 432 -4.19 31.48 10.58
CA HIS A 432 -4.68 32.35 9.50
C HIS A 432 -6.02 33.00 9.84
N VAL A 433 -6.96 32.23 10.41
CA VAL A 433 -8.29 32.76 10.79
C VAL A 433 -8.12 33.91 11.79
N LEU A 434 -7.27 33.72 12.80
CA LEU A 434 -7.05 34.74 13.83
C LEU A 434 -6.39 36.01 13.27
N GLU A 435 -5.36 35.87 12.42
CA GLU A 435 -4.71 37.04 11.79
C GLU A 435 -5.69 37.81 10.88
N ILE A 436 -6.51 37.11 10.08
CA ILE A 436 -7.53 37.75 9.23
C ILE A 436 -8.54 38.52 10.08
N VAL A 437 -9.03 37.91 11.17
CA VAL A 437 -9.97 38.58 12.08
C VAL A 437 -9.32 39.80 12.75
N GLY A 438 -8.04 39.71 13.11
CA GLY A 438 -7.29 40.82 13.70
C GLY A 438 -7.17 42.01 12.76
N PHE A 439 -6.73 41.79 11.52
CA PHE A 439 -6.64 42.85 10.52
C PHE A 439 -8.01 43.40 10.10
N ALA A 440 -9.05 42.56 10.02
CA ALA A 440 -10.41 43.01 9.78
C ALA A 440 -10.94 43.91 10.91
N ALA A 441 -10.69 43.54 12.17
CA ALA A 441 -11.02 44.35 13.33
C ALA A 441 -10.28 45.70 13.32
N ARG A 442 -9.01 45.71 12.88
CA ARG A 442 -8.23 46.95 12.71
C ARG A 442 -8.83 47.86 11.63
N ILE A 443 -9.28 47.31 10.50
CA ILE A 443 -9.99 48.09 9.47
C ILE A 443 -11.31 48.63 10.02
N ALA A 444 -12.06 47.83 10.78
CA ALA A 444 -13.32 48.27 11.40
C ALA A 444 -13.11 49.45 12.38
N MET A 445 -12.01 49.43 13.15
CA MET A 445 -11.62 50.55 14.02
C MET A 445 -11.35 51.84 13.24
N HIS A 446 -10.76 51.75 12.03
CA HIS A 446 -10.55 52.92 11.17
C HIS A 446 -11.87 53.58 10.77
N PHE A 447 -12.94 52.80 10.59
CA PHE A 447 -14.29 53.29 10.29
C PHE A 447 -15.13 53.66 11.53
N GLY A 448 -14.51 53.73 12.71
CA GLY A 448 -15.18 54.13 13.96
C GLY A 448 -16.06 53.05 14.60
N GLN A 449 -15.89 51.77 14.21
CA GLN A 449 -16.58 50.65 14.86
C GLN A 449 -15.78 50.13 16.05
N GLY A 450 -16.47 49.58 17.06
CA GLY A 450 -15.83 48.89 18.17
C GLY A 450 -15.10 47.63 17.69
N GLY A 451 -13.78 47.56 17.94
CA GLY A 451 -12.96 46.43 17.47
C GLY A 451 -11.63 46.23 18.20
N PHE A 452 -11.27 47.12 19.15
CA PHE A 452 -9.97 47.12 19.81
C PHE A 452 -9.65 45.81 20.54
N LEU A 453 -10.60 45.29 21.33
CA LEU A 453 -10.43 44.03 22.05
C LEU A 453 -10.25 42.85 21.09
N THR A 454 -11.08 42.76 20.05
CA THR A 454 -10.99 41.72 19.03
C THR A 454 -9.64 41.78 18.32
N TYR A 455 -9.20 42.98 17.91
CA TYR A 455 -7.92 43.22 17.27
C TYR A 455 -6.76 42.73 18.14
N ILE A 456 -6.67 43.20 19.39
CA ILE A 456 -5.51 42.91 20.24
C ILE A 456 -5.44 41.43 20.64
N VAL A 457 -6.58 40.79 20.89
CA VAL A 457 -6.62 39.37 21.25
C VAL A 457 -6.22 38.51 20.05
N THR A 458 -6.84 38.72 18.89
CA THR A 458 -6.64 37.83 17.74
C THR A 458 -5.26 37.96 17.12
N ILE A 459 -4.71 39.17 17.01
CA ILE A 459 -3.35 39.39 16.48
C ILE A 459 -2.27 38.88 17.45
N THR A 460 -2.59 38.75 18.74
CA THR A 460 -1.65 38.21 19.73
C THR A 460 -1.70 36.68 19.78
N ILE A 461 -2.85 36.05 19.54
CA ILE A 461 -3.01 34.58 19.63
C ILE A 461 -2.62 33.86 18.33
N GLY A 462 -2.98 34.42 17.16
CA GLY A 462 -2.63 33.84 15.84
C GLY A 462 -1.20 33.32 15.67
N PRO A 463 -0.15 34.01 16.15
CA PRO A 463 1.26 33.67 15.89
C PRO A 463 1.71 32.42 16.61
N ALA A 464 1.15 32.17 17.80
CA ALA A 464 1.46 30.99 18.58
C ALA A 464 1.08 29.70 17.84
N PHE A 465 0.05 29.74 17.00
CA PHE A 465 -0.30 28.60 16.14
C PHE A 465 0.74 28.36 15.03
N PHE A 466 1.36 29.42 14.49
CA PHE A 466 2.48 29.25 13.56
C PHE A 466 3.72 28.70 14.26
N SER A 467 4.01 29.14 15.50
CA SER A 467 5.07 28.55 16.34
C SER A 467 4.82 27.06 16.60
N ALA A 468 3.58 26.67 16.95
CA ALA A 468 3.21 25.27 17.14
C ALA A 468 3.44 24.42 15.86
N THR A 469 3.18 25.00 14.69
CA THR A 469 3.46 24.37 13.39
C THR A 469 4.96 24.07 13.22
N ILE A 470 5.80 25.04 13.59
CA ILE A 470 7.27 24.90 13.52
C ILE A 470 7.76 23.83 14.49
N TYR A 471 7.22 23.77 15.71
CA TYR A 471 7.59 22.77 16.70
C TYR A 471 7.25 21.34 16.23
N LEU A 472 6.07 21.14 15.66
CA LEU A 472 5.65 19.87 15.06
C LEU A 472 6.61 19.45 13.94
N CYS A 473 7.01 20.39 13.08
CA CYS A 473 7.96 20.13 12.00
C CYS A 473 9.36 19.76 12.52
N LEU A 474 9.85 20.43 13.57
CA LEU A 474 11.17 20.13 14.15
C LEU A 474 11.23 18.72 14.75
N ALA A 475 10.18 18.29 15.45
CA ALA A 475 10.12 16.93 15.99
C ALA A 475 10.26 15.87 14.89
N ARG A 476 9.65 16.10 13.72
CA ARG A 476 9.79 15.23 12.54
C ARG A 476 11.21 15.23 11.99
N ILE A 477 11.85 16.40 11.92
CA ILE A 477 13.24 16.54 11.46
C ILE A 477 14.19 15.74 12.37
N ILE A 478 14.00 15.81 13.69
CA ILE A 478 14.78 15.02 14.65
C ILE A 478 14.62 13.53 14.38
N THR A 479 13.40 13.05 14.11
CA THR A 479 13.17 11.65 13.74
C THR A 479 13.84 11.25 12.42
N VAL A 480 13.90 12.16 11.43
CA VAL A 480 14.49 11.90 10.10
C VAL A 480 16.02 11.82 10.13
N TYR A 481 16.69 12.65 10.94
CA TYR A 481 18.15 12.66 11.03
C TYR A 481 18.70 11.76 12.14
N GLY A 482 17.92 11.54 13.20
CA GLY A 482 18.27 10.69 14.33
C GLY A 482 18.19 11.43 15.67
N GLN A 483 17.63 10.76 16.68
CA GLN A 483 17.48 11.33 18.02
C GLN A 483 18.82 11.55 18.75
N SER A 484 19.88 10.81 18.37
CA SER A 484 21.23 10.93 18.95
C SER A 484 21.82 12.34 18.83
N TYR A 485 21.38 13.12 17.84
CA TYR A 485 21.85 14.50 17.63
C TYR A 485 21.11 15.53 18.50
N SER A 486 19.89 15.21 18.93
CA SER A 486 19.04 16.08 19.74
C SER A 486 19.30 15.90 21.24
N ARG A 487 19.25 17.00 22.01
CA ARG A 487 19.42 16.94 23.48
C ARG A 487 18.23 16.29 24.19
N PHE A 488 17.04 16.45 23.63
CA PHE A 488 15.80 15.92 24.17
C PHE A 488 15.04 15.11 23.12
N SER A 489 14.13 14.27 23.58
CA SER A 489 13.26 13.53 22.65
C SER A 489 12.39 14.48 21.81
N PRO A 490 12.02 14.12 20.57
CA PRO A 490 11.11 14.90 19.72
C PRO A 490 9.81 15.32 20.43
N ARG A 491 9.28 14.42 21.26
CA ARG A 491 8.08 14.64 22.08
C ARG A 491 8.28 15.73 23.11
N THR A 492 9.43 15.74 23.78
CA THR A 492 9.76 16.73 24.83
C THR A 492 9.80 18.13 24.22
N TYR A 493 10.48 18.31 23.08
CA TYR A 493 10.50 19.59 22.37
C TYR A 493 9.08 20.10 22.12
N THR A 494 8.26 19.28 21.46
CA THR A 494 6.91 19.69 21.05
C THR A 494 6.03 20.04 22.26
N ILE A 495 5.95 19.16 23.26
CA ILE A 495 5.07 19.36 24.42
C ILE A 495 5.52 20.54 25.27
N THR A 496 6.81 20.64 25.57
CA THR A 496 7.33 21.69 26.46
C THR A 496 7.11 23.07 25.87
N PHE A 497 7.47 23.30 24.60
CA PHE A 497 7.32 24.62 23.99
C PHE A 497 5.85 24.98 23.73
N MET A 498 5.01 24.02 23.31
CA MET A 498 3.57 24.27 23.20
C MET A 498 2.92 24.59 24.55
N LEU A 499 3.37 23.97 25.65
CA LEU A 499 2.84 24.27 26.99
C LEU A 499 3.23 25.68 27.45
N PHE A 500 4.49 26.09 27.24
CA PHE A 500 4.92 27.46 27.52
C PHE A 500 4.12 28.48 26.72
N ASP A 501 3.92 28.22 25.43
CA ASP A 501 3.12 29.09 24.56
C ASP A 501 1.65 29.12 25.00
N PHE A 502 1.07 27.99 25.38
CA PHE A 502 -0.30 27.95 25.90
C PHE A 502 -0.46 28.78 27.19
N VAL A 503 0.48 28.68 28.12
CA VAL A 503 0.46 29.50 29.35
C VAL A 503 0.58 30.98 29.01
N ALA A 504 1.47 31.35 28.09
CA ALA A 504 1.61 32.73 27.60
C ALA A 504 0.33 33.24 26.95
N LEU A 505 -0.34 32.42 26.13
CA LEU A 505 -1.62 32.73 25.49
C LEU A 505 -2.73 32.97 26.51
N VAL A 506 -2.81 32.16 27.57
CA VAL A 506 -3.80 32.36 28.65
C VAL A 506 -3.57 33.70 29.32
N LEU A 507 -2.32 34.03 29.67
CA LEU A 507 -1.99 35.35 30.24
C LEU A 507 -2.39 36.49 29.29
N GLN A 508 -2.08 36.37 28.00
CA GLN A 508 -2.43 37.39 27.01
C GLN A 508 -3.95 37.55 26.83
N ALA A 509 -4.71 36.45 26.81
CA ALA A 509 -6.16 36.48 26.71
C ALA A 509 -6.80 37.10 27.96
N THR A 510 -6.34 36.71 29.15
CA THR A 510 -6.81 37.27 30.43
C THR A 510 -6.46 38.75 30.56
N GLY A 511 -5.22 39.13 30.26
CA GLY A 511 -4.82 40.53 30.29
C GLY A 511 -5.54 41.37 29.23
N GLY A 512 -5.78 40.79 28.04
CA GLY A 512 -6.52 41.42 26.95
C GLY A 512 -7.96 41.74 27.32
N SER A 513 -8.69 40.82 27.96
CA SER A 513 -10.07 41.05 28.38
C SER A 513 -10.21 42.19 29.40
N MET A 514 -9.21 42.36 30.28
CA MET A 514 -9.18 43.42 31.29
C MET A 514 -9.02 44.82 30.66
N LEU A 515 -8.54 44.93 29.42
CA LEU A 515 -8.45 46.20 28.69
C LEU A 515 -9.80 46.76 28.24
N GLY A 516 -10.88 45.96 28.31
CA GLY A 516 -12.24 46.41 28.02
C GLY A 516 -12.96 47.04 29.22
N SER A 517 -12.31 47.14 30.38
CA SER A 517 -12.86 47.77 31.59
C SER A 517 -12.79 49.29 31.54
N ASP A 518 -13.71 49.99 32.20
CA ASP A 518 -13.67 51.45 32.37
C ASP A 518 -12.73 51.89 33.52
N GLU A 519 -12.28 50.94 34.35
CA GLU A 519 -11.45 51.21 35.52
C GLU A 519 -9.95 51.20 35.19
N ARG A 520 -9.27 52.32 35.43
CA ARG A 520 -7.84 52.52 35.11
C ARG A 520 -6.91 51.52 35.80
N ASP A 521 -7.20 51.14 37.04
CA ASP A 521 -6.37 50.18 37.78
C ASP A 521 -6.48 48.77 37.16
N THR A 522 -7.69 48.38 36.77
CA THR A 522 -7.95 47.11 36.06
C THR A 522 -7.26 47.08 34.69
N ILE A 523 -7.27 48.19 33.93
CA ILE A 523 -6.53 48.32 32.68
C ILE A 523 -5.01 48.17 32.91
N ASN A 524 -4.44 48.86 33.90
CA ASN A 524 -3.00 48.80 34.20
C ASN A 524 -2.54 47.39 34.61
N VAL A 525 -3.36 46.68 35.39
CA VAL A 525 -3.11 45.27 35.70
C VAL A 525 -3.18 44.43 34.43
N GLY A 526 -4.20 44.61 33.59
CA GLY A 526 -4.32 43.94 32.29
C GLY A 526 -3.08 44.09 31.41
N LEU A 527 -2.53 45.29 31.31
CA LEU A 527 -1.31 45.55 30.53
C LEU A 527 -0.10 44.78 31.03
N LYS A 528 0.13 44.77 32.35
CA LYS A 528 1.23 44.00 32.95
C LYS A 528 1.08 42.50 32.71
N VAL A 529 -0.15 41.99 32.73
CA VAL A 529 -0.45 40.58 32.45
C VAL A 529 -0.13 40.23 30.99
N ILE A 530 -0.55 41.07 30.02
CA ILE A 530 -0.21 40.88 28.59
C ILE A 530 1.31 40.91 28.37
N GLN A 531 1.99 41.92 28.93
CA GLN A 531 3.45 42.06 28.83
C GLN A 531 4.18 40.83 29.38
N THR A 532 3.72 40.29 30.51
CA THR A 532 4.30 39.08 31.12
C THR A 532 4.13 37.87 30.19
N GLY A 533 2.94 37.71 29.60
CA GLY A 533 2.68 36.64 28.64
C GLY A 533 3.55 36.75 27.38
N LEU A 534 3.68 37.95 26.80
CA LEU A 534 4.54 38.18 25.64
C LEU A 534 6.02 37.94 25.92
N ALA A 535 6.52 38.39 27.08
CA ALA A 535 7.90 38.15 27.49
C ALA A 535 8.18 36.65 27.68
N ALA A 536 7.25 35.90 28.27
CA ALA A 536 7.36 34.45 28.41
C ALA A 536 7.38 33.74 27.03
N HIS A 537 6.52 34.17 26.11
CA HIS A 537 6.49 33.65 24.74
C HIS A 537 7.80 33.93 24.00
N LEU A 538 8.34 35.16 24.09
CA LEU A 538 9.63 35.51 23.49
C LEU A 538 10.78 34.67 24.04
N ALA A 539 10.80 34.45 25.36
CA ALA A 539 11.80 33.60 25.98
C ALA A 539 11.72 32.15 25.48
N ALA A 540 10.50 31.59 25.36
CA ALA A 540 10.28 30.23 24.87
C ALA A 540 10.79 30.05 23.43
N ILE A 541 10.37 30.91 22.49
CA ILE A 541 10.81 30.83 21.09
C ILE A 541 12.32 31.09 20.94
N SER A 542 12.91 31.97 21.76
CA SER A 542 14.37 32.22 21.73
C SER A 542 15.16 30.99 22.15
N ILE A 543 14.75 30.32 23.24
CA ILE A 543 15.37 29.06 23.69
C ILE A 543 15.20 27.98 22.62
N PHE A 544 14.03 27.89 22.00
CA PHE A 544 13.78 26.96 20.89
C PHE A 544 14.74 27.19 19.72
N VAL A 545 14.92 28.44 19.27
CA VAL A 545 15.83 28.79 18.17
C VAL A 545 17.27 28.41 18.47
N ILE A 546 17.73 28.62 19.71
CA ILE A 546 19.07 28.21 20.14
C ILE A 546 19.23 26.68 20.02
N LEU A 547 18.26 25.92 20.53
CA LEU A 547 18.31 24.45 20.47
C LEU A 547 18.20 23.91 19.04
N ALA A 548 17.36 24.52 18.20
CA ALA A 548 17.20 24.14 16.80
C ALA A 548 18.47 24.44 15.99
N SER A 549 19.14 25.56 16.27
CA SER A 549 20.42 25.93 15.65
C SER A 549 21.53 24.97 16.04
N GLU A 550 21.58 24.57 17.32
CA GLU A 550 22.52 23.55 17.79
C GLU A 550 22.29 22.19 17.12
N LEU A 551 21.02 21.76 16.99
CA LEU A 551 20.67 20.54 16.28
C LEU A 551 21.13 20.59 14.81
N ALA A 552 20.83 21.68 14.10
CA ALA A 552 21.24 21.86 12.71
C ALA A 552 22.76 21.76 12.57
N PHE A 553 23.51 22.45 13.44
CA PHE A 553 24.97 22.40 13.44
C PHE A 553 25.53 20.98 13.65
N ARG A 554 24.94 20.21 14.58
CA ARG A 554 25.32 18.80 14.81
C ARG A 554 25.03 17.92 13.59
N ILE A 555 23.88 18.09 12.96
CA ILE A 555 23.49 17.36 11.74
C ILE A 555 24.46 17.65 10.59
N PHE A 556 24.85 18.91 10.41
CA PHE A 556 25.80 19.30 9.36
C PHE A 556 27.20 18.74 9.57
N ARG A 557 27.65 18.54 10.82
CA ARG A 557 28.98 18.00 11.12
C ARG A 557 29.09 16.49 11.03
N HIS A 558 27.98 15.76 11.21
CA HIS A 558 27.98 14.29 11.26
C HIS A 558 27.13 13.71 10.13
N GLN A 559 27.50 14.00 8.87
CA GLN A 559 26.73 13.53 7.70
C GLN A 559 26.84 12.02 7.45
N GLU A 560 27.91 11.37 7.91
CA GLU A 560 28.15 9.94 7.68
C GLU A 560 27.26 9.03 8.55
N ASP A 561 26.73 9.57 9.64
CA ASP A 561 26.00 8.84 10.70
C ASP A 561 24.49 9.16 10.72
N TRP A 562 23.93 9.69 9.62
CA TRP A 562 22.49 9.95 9.51
C TRP A 562 21.67 8.66 9.52
N ASP A 563 20.43 8.73 10.03
CA ASP A 563 19.54 7.57 10.07
C ASP A 563 19.38 6.95 8.66
N PRO A 564 19.81 5.69 8.45
CA PRO A 564 19.77 5.04 7.14
C PRO A 564 18.35 4.94 6.57
N ARG A 565 17.32 4.95 7.42
CA ARG A 565 15.91 4.81 7.00
C ARG A 565 15.47 5.95 6.08
N PHE A 566 16.08 7.13 6.16
CA PHE A 566 15.65 8.32 5.40
C PHE A 566 16.67 8.80 4.36
N ARG A 567 17.62 7.95 3.96
CA ARG A 567 18.75 8.31 3.07
C ARG A 567 18.36 8.86 1.69
N GLN A 568 17.18 8.51 1.17
CA GLN A 568 16.64 9.07 -0.08
C GLN A 568 15.97 10.44 0.10
N LEU A 569 15.48 10.73 1.31
CA LEU A 569 14.78 11.99 1.64
C LEU A 569 15.78 13.09 2.01
N GLN A 570 16.78 12.76 2.82
CA GLN A 570 17.79 13.67 3.38
C GLN A 570 18.50 14.55 2.33
N PRO A 571 18.94 14.04 1.16
CA PRO A 571 19.58 14.87 0.12
C PRO A 571 18.58 15.50 -0.86
N SER A 572 17.28 15.28 -0.71
CA SER A 572 16.30 15.72 -1.72
C SER A 572 16.15 17.24 -1.73
N TRP A 573 16.08 17.83 -2.93
CA TRP A 573 15.95 19.27 -3.08
C TRP A 573 14.66 19.81 -2.43
N ARG A 574 13.57 19.02 -2.44
CA ARG A 574 12.30 19.38 -1.80
C ARG A 574 12.43 19.44 -0.28
N PHE A 575 13.14 18.49 0.32
CA PHE A 575 13.38 18.48 1.75
C PHE A 575 14.31 19.63 2.18
N ASN A 576 15.35 19.92 1.39
CA ASN A 576 16.22 21.07 1.63
C ASN A 576 15.48 22.42 1.48
N LEU A 577 14.60 22.55 0.50
CA LEU A 577 13.70 23.71 0.36
C LEU A 577 12.80 23.86 1.60
N PHE A 578 12.22 22.76 2.08
CA PHE A 578 11.44 22.74 3.32
C PHE A 578 12.24 23.24 4.53
N LEU A 579 13.47 22.75 4.71
CA LEU A 579 14.34 23.21 5.80
C LEU A 579 14.61 24.72 5.70
N ALA A 580 14.93 25.22 4.51
CA ALA A 580 15.16 26.65 4.29
C ALA A 580 13.91 27.49 4.59
N CYS A 581 12.75 27.07 4.10
CA CYS A 581 11.46 27.72 4.37
C CYS A 581 11.11 27.72 5.87
N LEU A 582 11.36 26.60 6.57
CA LEU A 582 11.14 26.48 8.01
C LEU A 582 12.05 27.44 8.79
N THR A 583 13.32 27.57 8.39
CA THR A 583 14.26 28.55 8.97
C THR A 583 13.79 29.97 8.77
N ILE A 584 13.37 30.34 7.55
CA ILE A 584 12.84 31.68 7.25
C ILE A 584 11.64 31.98 8.14
N ALA A 585 10.65 31.08 8.20
CA ALA A 585 9.45 31.26 9.02
C ALA A 585 9.77 31.43 10.51
N THR A 586 10.72 30.65 11.02
CA THR A 586 11.16 30.74 12.43
C THR A 586 11.78 32.11 12.73
N VAL A 587 12.66 32.61 11.86
CA VAL A 587 13.32 33.92 12.04
C VAL A 587 12.31 35.06 11.99
N THR A 588 11.38 35.04 11.03
CA THR A 588 10.38 36.10 10.90
C THR A 588 9.40 36.14 12.07
N ILE A 589 8.98 34.97 12.60
CA ILE A 589 8.14 34.92 13.81
C ILE A 589 8.92 35.44 15.03
N LEU A 590 10.20 35.12 15.17
CA LEU A 590 11.03 35.65 16.26
C LEU A 590 11.14 37.19 16.20
N ILE A 591 11.37 37.77 15.01
CA ILE A 591 11.42 39.22 14.80
C ILE A 591 10.09 39.86 15.23
N ARG A 592 8.98 39.29 14.76
CA ARG A 592 7.62 39.74 15.08
C ARG A 592 7.34 39.72 16.58
N THR A 593 7.63 38.59 17.25
CA THR A 593 7.42 38.45 18.69
C THR A 593 8.28 39.44 19.48
N SER A 594 9.50 39.70 19.01
CA SER A 594 10.39 40.71 19.62
C SER A 594 9.82 42.12 19.49
N TYR A 595 9.30 42.47 18.32
CA TYR A 595 8.62 43.75 18.09
C TYR A 595 7.42 43.93 19.03
N ARG A 596 6.59 42.90 19.21
CA ARG A 596 5.42 42.98 20.10
C ARG A 596 5.74 43.18 21.56
N VAL A 597 6.80 42.54 22.05
CA VAL A 597 7.29 42.82 23.40
C VAL A 597 7.73 44.27 23.50
N ALA A 598 8.54 44.76 22.55
CA ALA A 598 9.05 46.13 22.57
C ALA A 598 7.95 47.19 22.50
N GLU A 599 6.98 47.03 21.59
CA GLU A 599 5.84 47.93 21.40
C GLU A 599 4.99 48.05 22.68
N LEU A 600 4.66 46.93 23.32
CA LEU A 600 3.83 46.93 24.53
C LEU A 600 4.61 47.30 25.79
N SER A 601 5.92 47.05 25.86
CA SER A 601 6.77 47.48 26.99
C SER A 601 7.01 48.99 27.03
N LEU A 602 7.01 49.67 25.87
CA LEU A 602 7.16 51.13 25.77
C LEU A 602 5.83 51.88 25.98
N GLY A 603 4.70 51.17 25.93
CA GLY A 603 3.34 51.72 26.10
C GLY A 603 2.73 52.23 24.79
N TYR A 604 1.41 52.36 24.74
CA TYR A 604 0.65 52.71 23.52
C TYR A 604 0.87 54.13 22.98
N HIS A 605 1.43 55.02 23.80
CA HIS A 605 1.78 56.40 23.43
C HIS A 605 3.28 56.56 23.14
N SER A 606 3.98 55.47 22.81
CA SER A 606 5.38 55.51 22.43
C SER A 606 5.54 55.75 20.93
N ASP A 607 6.65 56.39 20.53
CA ASP A 607 6.99 56.63 19.13
C ASP A 607 6.99 55.34 18.27
N LEU A 608 7.16 54.17 18.90
CA LEU A 608 7.12 52.87 18.23
C LEU A 608 5.68 52.39 17.99
N ALA A 609 4.77 52.58 18.95
CA ALA A 609 3.36 52.16 18.83
C ALA A 609 2.56 53.06 17.88
N GLU A 610 2.94 54.33 17.75
CA GLU A 610 2.32 55.28 16.81
C GLU A 610 2.87 55.15 15.38
N ASN A 611 3.96 54.40 15.17
CA ASN A 611 4.57 54.22 13.86
C ASN A 611 3.89 53.10 13.06
N GLU A 612 2.93 53.49 12.23
CA GLU A 612 2.17 52.55 11.39
C GLU A 612 3.04 51.78 10.39
N ILE A 613 4.13 52.37 9.89
CA ILE A 613 5.04 51.70 8.96
C ILE A 613 5.79 50.56 9.68
N ALA A 614 6.32 50.84 10.88
CA ALA A 614 7.00 49.84 11.69
C ALA A 614 6.05 48.68 12.03
N PHE A 615 4.80 48.99 12.39
CA PHE A 615 3.77 47.99 12.61
C PHE A 615 3.53 47.13 11.36
N MET A 616 3.27 47.73 10.19
CA MET A 616 2.93 46.99 8.98
C MET A 616 4.07 46.06 8.53
N LEU A 617 5.32 46.48 8.73
CA LEU A 617 6.51 45.69 8.37
C LEU A 617 6.84 44.61 9.41
N LEU A 618 6.94 44.97 10.68
CA LEU A 618 7.44 44.07 11.72
C LEU A 618 6.36 43.13 12.28
N GLU A 619 5.09 43.51 12.16
CA GLU A 619 3.96 42.67 12.52
C GLU A 619 3.38 41.95 11.30
N GLY A 620 2.78 42.70 10.38
CA GLY A 620 2.00 42.13 9.28
C GLY A 620 2.86 41.39 8.25
N MET A 621 3.89 42.06 7.72
CA MET A 621 4.73 41.48 6.67
C MET A 621 5.53 40.28 7.17
N MET A 622 5.99 40.27 8.42
CA MET A 622 6.69 39.11 9.00
C MET A 622 5.80 37.85 9.03
N VAL A 623 4.51 37.99 9.34
CA VAL A 623 3.56 36.88 9.31
C VAL A 623 3.34 36.38 7.89
N VAL A 624 3.13 37.31 6.94
CA VAL A 624 2.94 36.96 5.53
C VAL A 624 4.14 36.19 4.98
N ILE A 625 5.36 36.62 5.31
CA ILE A 625 6.58 35.90 4.91
C ILE A 625 6.61 34.51 5.55
N ALA A 626 6.31 34.40 6.85
CA ALA A 626 6.32 33.13 7.57
C ALA A 626 5.32 32.12 6.98
N THR A 627 4.07 32.53 6.79
CA THR A 627 3.02 31.64 6.29
C THR A 627 3.24 31.27 4.82
N THR A 628 3.73 32.21 4.00
CA THR A 628 4.11 31.93 2.61
C THR A 628 5.27 30.94 2.54
N ALA A 629 6.29 31.12 3.39
CA ALA A 629 7.40 30.18 3.46
C ALA A 629 6.93 28.77 3.88
N LEU A 630 6.08 28.67 4.91
CA LEU A 630 5.52 27.37 5.35
C LEU A 630 4.59 26.75 4.28
N ALA A 631 3.87 27.55 3.50
CA ALA A 631 3.06 27.06 2.39
C ALA A 631 3.92 26.50 1.24
N ILE A 632 5.01 27.21 0.87
CA ILE A 632 5.96 26.74 -0.16
C ILE A 632 6.70 25.49 0.33
N GLY A 633 7.22 25.53 1.55
CA GLY A 633 7.84 24.41 2.24
C GLY A 633 6.81 23.51 2.92
N HIS A 634 5.73 23.10 2.23
CA HIS A 634 4.73 22.26 2.87
C HIS A 634 5.31 20.87 3.19
N PRO A 635 5.16 20.33 4.42
CA PRO A 635 5.81 19.08 4.81
C PRO A 635 5.27 17.85 4.06
N GLY A 636 4.02 17.89 3.59
CA GLY A 636 3.44 16.80 2.78
C GLY A 636 4.30 16.44 1.54
N PRO A 637 4.38 17.32 0.52
CA PRO A 637 5.23 17.08 -0.64
C PRO A 637 6.72 16.94 -0.30
N SER A 638 7.18 17.67 0.72
CA SER A 638 8.60 17.72 1.11
C SER A 638 9.09 16.43 1.76
N PHE A 639 8.22 15.72 2.47
CA PHE A 639 8.50 14.40 3.05
C PHE A 639 8.18 13.25 2.09
N GLN A 640 7.73 13.54 0.86
CA GLN A 640 7.46 12.56 -0.20
C GLN A 640 6.55 11.40 0.26
N GLY A 641 5.57 11.68 1.14
CA GLY A 641 4.69 10.65 1.70
C GLY A 641 5.13 10.03 3.02
N ARG A 642 6.34 10.30 3.51
CA ARG A 642 6.92 9.72 4.74
C ARG A 642 6.72 10.58 5.99
N TYR A 643 5.71 11.45 5.96
CA TYR A 643 5.43 12.36 7.06
C TYR A 643 4.93 11.62 8.32
N GLU A 644 4.16 10.53 8.14
CA GLU A 644 3.71 9.68 9.25
C GLU A 644 4.82 8.82 9.85
N ASP A 645 5.81 8.39 9.05
CA ASP A 645 6.95 7.59 9.54
C ASP A 645 7.81 8.36 10.56
N ALA A 646 7.78 9.69 10.48
CA ALA A 646 8.44 10.57 11.44
C ALA A 646 7.56 10.90 12.68
N ASP A 647 6.35 10.33 12.72
CA ASP A 647 5.46 9.97 13.85
C ASP A 647 6.09 9.85 15.27
N PHE A 648 5.75 10.64 16.28
CA PHE A 648 6.00 10.28 17.67
C PHE A 648 4.64 10.00 18.32
N GLN A 649 4.35 8.73 18.60
CA GLN A 649 3.06 8.31 19.17
C GLN A 649 2.81 8.99 20.53
N LEU A 650 1.85 9.91 20.58
CA LEU A 650 1.25 10.37 21.83
C LEU A 650 0.39 9.22 22.36
N LYS A 651 0.90 8.41 23.30
CA LYS A 651 0.08 7.43 24.02
C LYS A 651 -1.19 8.12 24.51
N LYS A 652 -2.36 7.64 24.07
CA LYS A 652 -3.66 8.09 24.59
C LYS A 652 -3.68 7.85 26.10
N ALA A 653 -4.02 8.87 26.87
CA ALA A 653 -4.40 8.70 28.26
C ALA A 653 -5.69 7.86 28.28
N GLY A 654 -5.54 6.56 28.52
CA GLY A 654 -6.60 5.57 28.39
C GLY A 654 -6.13 4.15 28.68
N ASP A 655 -4.85 3.84 28.45
CA ASP A 655 -4.23 2.61 28.98
C ASP A 655 -3.74 2.89 30.41
N VAL A 656 -4.69 2.98 31.34
CA VAL A 656 -4.40 2.68 32.75
C VAL A 656 -4.10 1.19 32.78
N GLU A 657 -2.85 0.84 33.06
CA GLU A 657 -2.49 -0.52 33.47
C GLU A 657 -3.42 -0.91 34.62
N ASP A 658 -4.26 -1.91 34.37
CA ASP A 658 -5.06 -2.57 35.40
C ASP A 658 -4.09 -3.22 36.40
N PRO A 659 -3.99 -2.74 37.66
CA PRO A 659 -3.08 -3.30 38.65
C PRO A 659 -3.50 -4.70 39.13
N SER A 660 -4.61 -5.26 38.63
CA SER A 660 -5.15 -6.54 39.08
C SER A 660 -4.57 -7.78 38.39
N LYS A 661 -3.52 -7.65 37.57
CA LYS A 661 -2.88 -8.79 36.88
C LYS A 661 -1.45 -9.14 37.30
N SER A 662 -0.94 -8.63 38.43
CA SER A 662 0.41 -8.98 38.92
C SER A 662 0.50 -10.14 39.91
N ASP A 663 -0.61 -10.67 40.45
CA ASP A 663 -0.54 -11.56 41.62
C ASP A 663 -1.13 -12.96 41.40
N SER A 664 -0.74 -13.67 40.34
CA SER A 664 -1.21 -15.06 40.16
C SER A 664 -0.23 -16.08 39.59
N ASN A 665 1.09 -15.85 39.59
CA ASN A 665 2.03 -16.90 39.14
C ASN A 665 3.34 -17.03 39.94
N SER A 666 3.39 -16.55 41.18
CA SER A 666 4.46 -16.87 42.12
C SER A 666 3.89 -17.60 43.32
N LEU A 667 3.50 -18.87 43.14
CA LEU A 667 3.36 -19.90 44.18
C LEU A 667 2.97 -21.23 43.52
N GLU A 668 3.99 -21.98 43.08
CA GLU A 668 4.05 -23.43 42.82
C GLU A 668 5.31 -23.61 41.93
N LEU A 669 6.35 -24.37 42.23
CA LEU A 669 6.75 -25.36 43.22
C LEU A 669 8.30 -25.29 43.22
N SER A 670 8.94 -25.15 44.37
CA SER A 670 9.68 -26.23 45.07
C SER A 670 10.65 -27.02 44.19
#